data_AF-R4X894-F1
#
_entry.id   AF-R4X894-F1
#
_cell.length_a   1.000
_cell.length_b   1.000
_cell.length_c   1.000
_cell.angle_alpha   90.00
_cell.angle_beta   90.00
_cell.angle_gamma   90.00
#
_symmetry.space_group_name_H-M   'P 1'
#
loop_
_entity.id
_entity.type
_entity.pdbx_description
1 polymer ?
#
loop_
_entity_poly.entity_id
_entity_poly.type
_entity_poly.pdbx_seq_one_letter_code
_entity_poly.pdbx_strand_id
1 'polypeptide(L)'
;MEQEAAVHGGKLLYKVDKDTRSRQRQSTKPCRLSGRALYLITIFSIAFVLLVRHSFNAKQRDSKVCNMSFMYPSYRHLHGFDHEHTRFASKYSLYLYREMTIDLSEEPQGVPVLFVPGNAGSYKQIRPIAAEAAAQFQQSLKDNPDILRQGKRSLDFFTVDFNEDFSAFHGQTMLDQAEYLNSAITYILSLYTDARKSPSFRSLPDPTSVIIIGHSMGGLVARLTQIMPNYLPKSINTILTMSTPHAIPPAPFDPRIQQIYEDVNQFWHRSFSKPPESNPLKDVSLVSIAGGGLDTIVASDYSSVRMFAPVSNAFTVFTSTIPDVWISADHQAILWCDQFRKVVARALLECVDARMATQTSGLAHRMDTFSRHFLSQLDKKSGQRRQLSSFMSAQYVDEHIDRHAYSNGTFLRQSFSLLSEDIDVLSVAPNTNASVQFLTNINPRGDSDHSTISIHRCLKQVGTGMEVDKQLPALVCDDLTGELAVLPSRDDLSHTGSNERTYFLEHKTCAIPFQHYFVVKSRSAHDNRFVAAQVTKSSSDTEIDVTIDMFSLFFGGFRIIFGSTQSLMSTIRVRGLVSSLITYKLRIATRLCKSRLMETVTRQHMATTFESKYHVESDVIDINLHGQAPFFPPVVSADQGLVIQHWSDPACSGPLDVALVVDYLGSLGKLVMRFRVVLIVYPLAMALLVVWLQTVVYNSTGSLLSFQQGLRMLVAHGLAAMLLVISAVSLCLTYVQQGSMMSLGRHFMPSDNSQASAKYVMLMNDKLLGLQDPFLWWLAPLFLLVSIGMLNTASLFLDFVIKTVAVALDAVKGNSSIATEQAERSFSRRLITTAILLGFVSFLVPYQFAYIVACIVQLATCVRLLRSTDTRMTLKAFNFNFGILTLMICVLPINIPILVVWVRNISVQWLTPFSSHHNVLSVAPIMLLVESLTNGWIAPPIRSPFEKLLGLIILVMSCIILLYGVMYTYLLHHILNVLAGCLFLYQHFSTYTLSRQVDTGKN
;
A
#
# COMPACT_ATOMS: atom_id res chain seq x y z
N MET A 1 -35.30 -35.77 -15.26
CA MET A 1 -33.92 -35.25 -15.37
C MET A 1 -33.32 -34.72 -14.06
N GLU A 2 -34.10 -34.38 -13.02
CA GLU A 2 -33.56 -34.06 -11.68
C GLU A 2 -33.32 -35.27 -10.76
N GLN A 3 -33.78 -36.46 -11.13
CA GLN A 3 -33.54 -37.69 -10.34
C GLN A 3 -32.22 -38.42 -10.69
N GLU A 4 -31.55 -38.12 -11.81
CA GLU A 4 -30.30 -38.80 -12.18
C GLU A 4 -29.03 -38.14 -11.61
N ALA A 5 -29.09 -36.86 -11.24
CA ALA A 5 -27.95 -36.16 -10.62
C ALA A 5 -27.75 -36.54 -9.13
N ALA A 6 -28.83 -36.86 -8.40
CA ALA A 6 -28.77 -37.33 -7.01
C ALA A 6 -28.25 -38.78 -6.89
N VAL A 7 -28.42 -39.59 -7.95
CA VAL A 7 -27.97 -40.99 -7.99
C VAL A 7 -26.46 -41.10 -8.26
N HIS A 8 -25.84 -40.11 -8.89
CA HIS A 8 -24.39 -40.13 -9.12
C HIS A 8 -23.55 -39.64 -7.93
N GLY A 9 -24.01 -38.64 -7.17
CA GLY A 9 -23.36 -38.21 -5.92
C GLY A 9 -23.48 -39.23 -4.79
N GLY A 10 -24.63 -39.92 -4.69
CA GLY A 10 -24.82 -41.02 -3.75
C GLY A 10 -24.02 -42.28 -4.08
N LYS A 11 -23.78 -42.57 -5.37
CA LYS A 11 -22.97 -43.72 -5.80
C LYS A 11 -21.48 -43.59 -5.52
N LEU A 12 -20.93 -42.37 -5.39
CA LEU A 12 -19.53 -42.19 -4.96
C LEU A 12 -19.34 -42.48 -3.46
N LEU A 13 -20.29 -42.06 -2.62
CA LEU A 13 -20.26 -42.30 -1.17
C LEU A 13 -20.60 -43.75 -0.79
N TYR A 14 -21.48 -44.43 -1.55
CA TYR A 14 -21.79 -45.85 -1.31
C TYR A 14 -20.71 -46.81 -1.81
N LYS A 15 -19.88 -46.39 -2.78
CA LYS A 15 -18.75 -47.18 -3.29
C LYS A 15 -17.54 -47.13 -2.34
N VAL A 16 -17.40 -46.04 -1.57
CA VAL A 16 -16.43 -45.97 -0.45
C VAL A 16 -16.77 -47.00 0.62
N ASP A 17 -18.06 -47.14 0.98
CA ASP A 17 -18.51 -47.99 2.09
C ASP A 17 -18.35 -49.51 1.80
N LYS A 18 -18.59 -49.96 0.56
CA LYS A 18 -18.36 -51.36 0.14
C LYS A 18 -16.89 -51.72 -0.10
N ASP A 19 -16.05 -50.78 -0.54
CA ASP A 19 -14.61 -51.03 -0.70
C ASP A 19 -13.85 -51.07 0.64
N THR A 20 -14.37 -50.45 1.71
CA THR A 20 -13.75 -50.53 3.06
C THR A 20 -13.85 -51.91 3.71
N ARG A 21 -14.94 -52.66 3.48
CA ARG A 21 -15.12 -53.99 4.10
C ARG A 21 -14.31 -55.10 3.42
N SER A 22 -13.95 -54.95 2.14
CA SER A 22 -13.18 -55.97 1.39
C SER A 22 -11.67 -55.69 1.30
N ARG A 23 -11.21 -54.43 1.46
CA ARG A 23 -9.78 -54.07 1.37
C ARG A 23 -8.99 -54.15 2.67
N GLN A 24 -9.61 -54.35 3.83
CA GLN A 24 -8.88 -54.40 5.10
C GLN A 24 -8.00 -55.66 5.27
N ARG A 25 -8.13 -56.66 4.38
CA ARG A 25 -7.24 -57.83 4.32
C ARG A 25 -6.13 -57.77 3.26
N GLN A 26 -6.13 -56.79 2.36
CA GLN A 26 -5.07 -56.63 1.35
C GLN A 26 -4.88 -55.14 1.01
N SER A 27 -3.87 -54.49 1.61
CA SER A 27 -3.01 -53.47 0.98
C SER A 27 -2.42 -52.50 2.02
N THR A 28 -1.20 -52.80 2.48
CA THR A 28 -0.33 -51.90 3.26
C THR A 28 0.36 -50.82 2.40
N LYS A 29 0.00 -50.69 1.12
CA LYS A 29 0.64 -49.80 0.13
C LYS A 29 0.09 -48.35 0.07
N PRO A 30 -1.21 -48.02 0.28
CA PRO A 30 -1.73 -46.65 0.12
C PRO A 30 -1.32 -45.72 1.27
N CYS A 31 -1.10 -46.27 2.47
CA CYS A 31 -0.77 -45.49 3.67
C CYS A 31 0.70 -45.00 3.70
N ARG A 32 1.59 -45.63 2.92
CA ARG A 32 3.00 -45.20 2.77
C ARG A 32 3.18 -44.10 1.71
N LEU A 33 2.38 -44.08 0.65
CA LEU A 33 2.45 -43.03 -0.38
C LEU A 33 1.91 -41.68 0.12
N SER A 34 0.84 -41.66 0.93
CA SER A 34 0.26 -40.43 1.47
C SER A 34 1.18 -39.72 2.47
N GLY A 35 1.91 -40.46 3.31
CA GLY A 35 2.92 -39.91 4.20
C GLY A 35 4.07 -39.24 3.46
N ARG A 36 4.49 -39.80 2.32
CA ARG A 36 5.51 -39.21 1.44
C ARG A 36 5.02 -37.91 0.81
N ALA A 37 3.77 -37.86 0.33
CA ALA A 37 3.19 -36.65 -0.26
C ALA A 37 3.17 -35.47 0.72
N LEU A 38 2.70 -35.68 1.97
CA LEU A 38 2.68 -34.63 2.99
C LEU A 38 4.09 -34.14 3.34
N TYR A 39 5.07 -35.04 3.42
CA TYR A 39 6.47 -34.69 3.68
C TYR A 39 7.06 -33.83 2.56
N LEU A 40 6.81 -34.20 1.29
CA LEU A 40 7.23 -33.43 0.12
C LEU A 40 6.58 -32.04 0.10
N ILE A 41 5.28 -31.93 0.40
CA ILE A 41 4.57 -30.65 0.52
C ILE A 41 5.19 -29.79 1.63
N THR A 42 5.56 -30.41 2.76
CA THR A 42 6.17 -29.69 3.89
C THR A 42 7.54 -29.13 3.52
N ILE A 43 8.42 -29.94 2.91
CA ILE A 43 9.72 -29.47 2.41
C ILE A 43 9.55 -28.36 1.39
N PHE A 44 8.65 -28.54 0.42
CA PHE A 44 8.35 -27.53 -0.58
C PHE A 44 7.89 -26.22 0.07
N SER A 45 7.01 -26.28 1.06
CA SER A 45 6.48 -25.10 1.76
C SER A 45 7.58 -24.34 2.51
N ILE A 46 8.44 -25.06 3.23
CA ILE A 46 9.58 -24.45 3.94
C ILE A 46 10.55 -23.82 2.94
N ALA A 47 10.94 -24.55 1.89
CA ALA A 47 11.82 -24.04 0.84
C ALA A 47 11.23 -22.81 0.14
N PHE A 48 9.93 -22.83 -0.15
CA PHE A 48 9.21 -21.72 -0.77
C PHE A 48 9.20 -20.48 0.14
N VAL A 49 8.87 -20.62 1.43
CA VAL A 49 8.88 -19.51 2.38
C VAL A 49 10.29 -18.93 2.56
N LEU A 50 11.33 -19.79 2.62
CA LEU A 50 12.72 -19.34 2.69
C LEU A 50 13.16 -18.61 1.40
N LEU A 51 12.74 -19.11 0.24
CA LEU A 51 13.02 -18.48 -1.05
C LEU A 51 12.32 -17.13 -1.20
N VAL A 52 11.05 -17.04 -0.80
CA VAL A 52 10.29 -15.79 -0.76
C VAL A 52 10.96 -14.79 0.19
N ARG A 53 11.38 -15.22 1.38
CA ARG A 53 12.12 -14.38 2.33
C ARG A 53 13.45 -13.89 1.75
N HIS A 54 14.20 -14.78 1.10
CA HIS A 54 15.47 -14.41 0.45
C HIS A 54 15.22 -13.38 -0.66
N SER A 55 14.26 -13.65 -1.54
CA SER A 55 13.87 -12.73 -2.61
C SER A 55 13.46 -11.36 -2.07
N PHE A 56 12.55 -11.32 -1.08
CA PHE A 56 12.09 -10.08 -0.46
C PHE A 56 13.24 -9.23 0.12
N ASN A 57 14.24 -9.87 0.71
CA ASN A 57 15.36 -9.17 1.34
C ASN A 57 16.46 -8.76 0.34
N ALA A 58 16.64 -9.47 -0.77
CA ALA A 58 17.84 -9.40 -1.60
C ALA A 58 17.60 -9.10 -3.10
N LYS A 59 16.37 -9.18 -3.62
CA LYS A 59 16.06 -9.02 -5.05
C LYS A 59 15.06 -7.88 -5.28
N GLN A 60 15.18 -7.19 -6.42
CA GLN A 60 14.23 -6.16 -6.85
C GLN A 60 13.98 -5.07 -5.79
N ARG A 61 15.08 -4.65 -5.14
CA ARG A 61 15.09 -3.59 -4.12
C ARG A 61 15.71 -2.34 -4.72
N ASP A 62 15.06 -1.22 -4.50
CA ASP A 62 15.59 0.08 -4.88
C ASP A 62 16.82 0.42 -4.00
N SER A 63 17.73 1.25 -4.50
CA SER A 63 18.94 1.66 -3.78
C SER A 63 18.60 2.58 -2.60
N LYS A 64 19.32 2.44 -1.49
CA LYS A 64 19.17 3.30 -0.30
C LYS A 64 20.11 4.50 -0.40
N VAL A 65 19.64 5.57 -1.04
CA VAL A 65 20.47 6.75 -1.40
C VAL A 65 20.02 8.01 -0.62
N CYS A 66 19.30 7.82 0.48
CA CYS A 66 18.75 8.92 1.24
C CYS A 66 19.81 9.52 2.20
N ASN A 67 20.08 10.83 2.08
CA ASN A 67 21.03 11.51 2.93
C ASN A 67 20.43 11.81 4.31
N MET A 68 21.26 11.65 5.35
CA MET A 68 20.92 12.04 6.71
C MET A 68 20.82 13.57 6.81
N SER A 69 19.88 14.03 7.63
CA SER A 69 19.66 15.44 7.95
C SER A 69 20.02 15.75 9.40
N PHE A 70 20.47 16.98 9.66
CA PHE A 70 20.91 17.45 10.98
C PHE A 70 20.18 18.75 11.34
N MET A 71 19.88 18.95 12.63
CA MET A 71 19.07 20.06 13.15
C MET A 71 19.25 20.22 14.66
N TYR A 72 18.80 21.36 15.20
CA TYR A 72 18.84 21.71 16.64
C TYR A 72 17.41 21.89 17.19
N PRO A 73 16.69 20.79 17.42
CA PRO A 73 15.27 20.83 17.72
C PRO A 73 15.01 21.23 19.18
N SER A 74 14.05 22.13 19.39
CA SER A 74 13.43 22.41 20.68
C SER A 74 11.93 22.14 20.60
N TYR A 75 11.36 21.54 21.65
CA TYR A 75 9.93 21.24 21.73
C TYR A 75 9.35 21.93 22.96
N ARG A 76 8.47 22.90 22.72
CA ARG A 76 7.73 23.58 23.78
C ARG A 76 6.41 22.85 24.02
N HIS A 77 6.23 22.31 25.22
CA HIS A 77 4.98 21.70 25.61
C HIS A 77 3.91 22.78 25.85
N LEU A 78 2.74 22.63 25.23
CA LEU A 78 1.64 23.60 25.35
C LEU A 78 0.74 23.22 26.54
N HIS A 79 1.21 23.57 27.74
CA HIS A 79 0.51 23.25 29.00
C HIS A 79 -0.91 23.83 29.11
N GLY A 80 -1.25 24.86 28.35
CA GLY A 80 -2.61 25.41 28.32
C GLY A 80 -3.62 24.55 27.54
N PHE A 81 -3.17 23.52 26.82
CA PHE A 81 -4.06 22.55 26.18
C PHE A 81 -4.36 21.39 27.15
N ASP A 82 -5.14 21.71 28.17
CA ASP A 82 -5.44 20.83 29.30
C ASP A 82 -6.86 20.24 29.24
N HIS A 83 -7.35 19.75 30.38
CA HIS A 83 -8.66 19.13 30.52
C HIS A 83 -9.84 20.08 30.19
N GLU A 84 -9.64 21.39 30.17
CA GLU A 84 -10.68 22.34 29.74
C GLU A 84 -10.95 22.24 28.24
N HIS A 85 -9.95 21.82 27.45
CA HIS A 85 -10.03 21.76 25.99
C HIS A 85 -10.28 20.35 25.47
N THR A 86 -9.80 19.33 26.17
CA THR A 86 -9.94 17.95 25.73
C THR A 86 -9.90 16.96 26.89
N ARG A 87 -10.76 15.94 26.82
CA ARG A 87 -10.75 14.84 27.79
C ARG A 87 -9.44 14.04 27.75
N PHE A 88 -8.69 14.08 26.64
CA PHE A 88 -7.46 13.30 26.46
C PHE A 88 -6.19 14.04 26.92
N ALA A 89 -6.29 15.17 27.63
CA ALA A 89 -5.15 15.97 28.05
C ALA A 89 -4.13 15.22 28.93
N SER A 90 -4.57 14.20 29.67
CA SER A 90 -3.68 13.33 30.45
C SER A 90 -3.07 12.18 29.64
N LYS A 91 -3.58 11.90 28.43
CA LYS A 91 -3.14 10.80 27.57
C LYS A 91 -2.21 11.27 26.46
N TYR A 92 -2.55 12.40 25.83
CA TYR A 92 -1.85 12.95 24.68
C TYR A 92 -1.37 14.37 24.97
N SER A 93 -0.29 14.76 24.32
CA SER A 93 0.34 16.07 24.50
C SER A 93 0.50 16.81 23.17
N LEU A 94 0.53 18.14 23.23
CA LEU A 94 0.73 18.99 22.06
C LEU A 94 2.00 19.81 22.27
N TYR A 95 2.87 19.83 21.26
CA TYR A 95 4.13 20.56 21.28
C TYR A 95 4.22 21.54 20.12
N LEU A 96 4.89 22.67 20.35
CA LEU A 96 5.36 23.59 19.32
C LEU A 96 6.86 23.34 19.09
N TYR A 97 7.22 23.01 17.85
CA TYR A 97 8.61 22.87 17.43
C TYR A 97 9.26 24.23 17.22
N ARG A 98 10.51 24.37 17.66
CA ARG A 98 11.36 25.54 17.43
C ARG A 98 12.75 25.11 17.02
N GLU A 99 13.28 25.70 15.95
CA GLU A 99 14.68 25.53 15.59
C GLU A 99 15.52 26.52 16.40
N MET A 100 16.30 26.04 17.39
CA MET A 100 16.92 26.91 18.41
C MET A 100 17.80 28.04 17.85
N THR A 101 18.37 27.87 16.66
CA THR A 101 19.27 28.84 16.02
C THR A 101 18.55 29.89 15.18
N ILE A 102 17.25 29.71 14.94
CA ILE A 102 16.45 30.54 14.02
C ILE A 102 15.22 31.10 14.73
N ASP A 103 14.46 30.24 15.38
CA ASP A 103 13.18 30.58 16.01
C ASP A 103 13.35 30.84 17.51
N LEU A 104 13.80 32.05 17.85
CA LEU A 104 14.03 32.45 19.24
C LEU A 104 12.74 32.86 19.98
N SER A 105 11.66 33.19 19.24
CA SER A 105 10.37 33.56 19.82
C SER A 105 9.64 32.33 20.36
N GLU A 106 9.17 32.41 21.60
CA GLU A 106 8.33 31.36 22.17
C GLU A 106 6.89 31.38 21.65
N GLU A 107 6.41 32.53 21.15
CA GLU A 107 5.04 32.70 20.64
C GLU A 107 4.95 32.36 19.14
N PRO A 108 3.83 31.78 18.67
CA PRO A 108 3.58 31.50 17.27
C PRO A 108 3.30 32.80 16.49
N GLN A 109 4.02 33.00 15.37
CA GLN A 109 3.96 34.21 14.53
C GLN A 109 3.84 33.92 13.03
N GLY A 110 3.98 32.65 12.66
CA GLY A 110 3.93 32.13 11.31
C GLY A 110 2.55 31.58 10.93
N VAL A 111 2.56 30.64 9.98
CA VAL A 111 1.37 29.90 9.58
C VAL A 111 1.32 28.56 10.32
N PRO A 112 0.18 28.18 10.91
CA PRO A 112 0.06 26.94 11.67
C PRO A 112 0.13 25.70 10.76
N VAL A 113 1.04 24.80 11.11
CA VAL A 113 1.17 23.46 10.53
C VAL A 113 1.06 22.45 11.67
N LEU A 114 0.28 21.39 11.49
CA LEU A 114 0.08 20.35 12.49
C LEU A 114 0.55 18.99 11.95
N PHE A 115 1.56 18.43 12.60
CA PHE A 115 2.06 17.10 12.31
C PHE A 115 1.33 16.04 13.13
N VAL A 116 0.96 14.95 12.45
CA VAL A 116 0.24 13.80 13.01
C VAL A 116 1.09 12.53 12.75
N PRO A 117 1.70 11.94 13.79
CA PRO A 117 2.54 10.76 13.65
C PRO A 117 1.72 9.51 13.35
N GLY A 118 2.41 8.48 12.85
CA GLY A 118 1.84 7.18 12.54
C GLY A 118 1.65 6.25 13.75
N ASN A 119 1.36 4.98 13.46
CA ASN A 119 1.29 3.91 14.46
C ASN A 119 2.62 3.75 15.20
N ALA A 120 2.60 3.83 16.53
CA ALA A 120 3.79 3.88 17.37
C ALA A 120 4.82 4.95 16.94
N GLY A 121 4.33 6.03 16.32
CA GLY A 121 5.14 7.15 15.88
C GLY A 121 5.34 8.19 16.98
N SER A 122 6.41 8.96 16.85
CA SER A 122 6.78 10.01 17.79
C SER A 122 6.51 11.38 17.18
N TYR A 123 6.04 12.32 18.00
CA TYR A 123 5.94 13.75 17.65
C TYR A 123 7.27 14.33 17.14
N LYS A 124 8.40 13.71 17.50
CA LYS A 124 9.73 14.16 17.09
C LYS A 124 10.05 13.89 15.63
N GLN A 125 9.25 13.11 14.90
CA GLN A 125 9.60 12.70 13.53
C GLN A 125 9.55 13.87 12.52
N ILE A 126 8.81 14.95 12.81
CA ILE A 126 8.67 16.10 11.90
C ILE A 126 9.88 17.05 11.88
N ARG A 127 10.77 16.95 12.87
CA ARG A 127 11.92 17.85 13.05
C ARG A 127 12.71 18.16 11.77
N PRO A 128 12.98 17.22 10.83
CA PRO A 128 13.83 17.52 9.68
C PRO A 128 13.15 18.46 8.69
N ILE A 129 11.85 18.30 8.49
CA ILE A 129 11.04 19.14 7.61
C ILE A 129 10.83 20.51 8.26
N ALA A 130 10.55 20.54 9.57
CA ALA A 130 10.36 21.78 10.31
C ALA A 130 11.62 22.65 10.32
N ALA A 131 12.77 22.05 10.63
CA ALA A 131 14.08 22.72 10.58
C ALA A 131 14.40 23.27 9.19
N GLU A 132 14.13 22.48 8.13
CA GLU A 132 14.36 22.91 6.75
C GLU A 132 13.50 24.11 6.36
N ALA A 133 12.21 24.09 6.73
CA ALA A 133 11.29 25.18 6.45
C ALA A 133 11.72 26.48 7.15
N ALA A 134 12.18 26.39 8.41
CA ALA A 134 12.71 27.54 9.14
C ALA A 134 13.96 28.11 8.45
N ALA A 135 14.92 27.25 8.08
CA ALA A 135 16.14 27.65 7.38
C ALA A 135 15.87 28.29 6.02
N GLN A 136 15.02 27.68 5.18
CA GLN A 136 14.68 28.23 3.86
C GLN A 136 13.93 29.56 3.96
N PHE A 137 13.01 29.70 4.92
CA PHE A 137 12.32 30.96 5.14
C PHE A 137 13.28 32.07 5.59
N GLN A 138 14.17 31.77 6.54
CA GLN A 138 15.17 32.74 7.02
C GLN A 138 16.09 33.19 5.88
N GLN A 139 16.52 32.26 5.03
CA GLN A 139 17.33 32.58 3.86
C GLN A 139 16.55 33.47 2.88
N SER A 140 15.32 33.08 2.53
CA SER A 140 14.45 33.86 1.63
C SER A 140 14.21 35.28 2.15
N LEU A 141 14.08 35.45 3.47
CA LEU A 141 13.88 36.74 4.11
C LEU A 141 15.14 37.63 4.05
N LYS A 142 16.33 37.03 4.19
CA LYS A 142 17.61 37.73 4.03
C LYS A 142 17.81 38.17 2.58
N ASP A 143 17.47 37.32 1.64
CA ASP A 143 17.63 37.57 0.20
C ASP A 143 16.63 38.61 -0.32
N ASN A 144 15.38 38.56 0.16
CA ASN A 144 14.34 39.52 -0.22
C ASN A 144 13.40 39.84 0.96
N PRO A 145 13.53 41.00 1.61
CA PRO A 145 12.65 41.38 2.72
C PRO A 145 11.20 41.66 2.29
N ASP A 146 10.93 41.93 1.01
CA ASP A 146 9.58 42.23 0.51
C ASP A 146 8.65 41.00 0.49
N ILE A 147 9.16 39.77 0.68
CA ILE A 147 8.32 38.57 0.79
C ILE A 147 7.29 38.70 1.92
N LEU A 148 7.60 39.48 2.97
CA LEU A 148 6.68 39.74 4.07
C LEU A 148 5.46 40.56 3.61
N ARG A 149 5.64 41.49 2.66
CA ARG A 149 4.54 42.28 2.06
C ARG A 149 3.69 41.44 1.12
N GLN A 150 4.28 40.41 0.53
CA GLN A 150 3.59 39.41 -0.29
C GLN A 150 2.80 38.38 0.54
N GLY A 151 2.79 38.52 1.88
CA GLY A 151 2.06 37.62 2.78
C GLY A 151 2.81 36.35 3.15
N LYS A 152 4.08 36.18 2.76
CA LYS A 152 4.91 35.05 3.17
C LYS A 152 5.31 35.18 4.64
N ARG A 153 5.26 34.07 5.37
CA ARG A 153 5.65 33.96 6.78
C ARG A 153 6.33 32.60 7.02
N SER A 154 7.02 32.47 8.14
CA SER A 154 7.52 31.18 8.62
C SER A 154 6.36 30.21 8.88
N LEU A 155 6.68 28.92 9.01
CA LEU A 155 5.72 27.89 9.38
C LEU A 155 5.91 27.54 10.86
N ASP A 156 4.85 27.64 11.66
CA ASP A 156 4.86 27.17 13.04
C ASP A 156 4.40 25.71 13.08
N PHE A 157 5.34 24.80 13.31
CA PHE A 157 5.06 23.37 13.37
C PHE A 157 4.60 22.96 14.77
N PHE A 158 3.31 22.74 14.91
CA PHE A 158 2.71 22.00 16.01
C PHE A 158 2.82 20.50 15.73
N THR A 159 3.02 19.71 16.78
CA THR A 159 3.11 18.26 16.68
C THR A 159 2.42 17.60 17.86
N VAL A 160 1.58 16.60 17.56
CA VAL A 160 0.89 15.82 18.60
C VAL A 160 1.73 14.63 19.02
N ASP A 161 1.75 14.37 20.32
CA ASP A 161 2.30 13.17 20.93
C ASP A 161 1.15 12.26 21.36
N PHE A 162 0.98 11.17 20.62
CA PHE A 162 0.01 10.13 20.94
C PHE A 162 0.58 9.05 21.86
N ASN A 163 1.70 9.31 22.54
CA ASN A 163 2.41 8.37 23.40
C ASN A 163 2.76 7.03 22.72
N GLU A 164 3.05 7.12 21.42
CA GLU A 164 3.36 5.97 20.55
C GLU A 164 2.24 4.90 20.55
N ASP A 165 0.98 5.34 20.58
CA ASP A 165 -0.18 4.46 20.51
C ASP A 165 -0.22 3.61 19.21
N PHE A 166 -0.73 2.38 19.35
CA PHE A 166 -0.80 1.39 18.29
C PHE A 166 -2.05 1.53 17.40
N SER A 167 -2.18 2.67 16.71
CA SER A 167 -3.35 3.01 15.87
C SER A 167 -3.60 2.06 14.69
N ALA A 168 -2.60 1.30 14.23
CA ALA A 168 -2.75 0.35 13.12
C ALA A 168 -3.47 -0.95 13.53
N PHE A 169 -3.60 -1.23 14.83
CA PHE A 169 -4.18 -2.47 15.34
C PHE A 169 -5.50 -2.28 16.09
N HIS A 170 -5.92 -1.03 16.31
CA HIS A 170 -7.13 -0.73 17.09
C HIS A 170 -7.84 0.54 16.58
N GLY A 171 -9.07 0.38 16.11
CA GLY A 171 -9.85 1.44 15.46
C GLY A 171 -10.34 2.52 16.43
N GLN A 172 -10.64 2.18 17.69
CA GLN A 172 -11.08 3.20 18.65
C GLN A 172 -9.94 4.18 18.97
N THR A 173 -8.69 3.71 18.99
CA THR A 173 -7.52 4.59 19.15
C THR A 173 -7.47 5.66 18.05
N MET A 174 -7.81 5.32 16.80
CA MET A 174 -7.86 6.32 15.71
C MET A 174 -8.99 7.35 15.90
N LEU A 175 -10.16 6.92 16.39
CA LEU A 175 -11.25 7.85 16.71
C LEU A 175 -10.86 8.81 17.83
N ASP A 176 -10.22 8.30 18.89
CA ASP A 176 -9.72 9.12 20.01
C ASP A 176 -8.66 10.12 19.53
N GLN A 177 -7.73 9.68 18.68
CA GLN A 177 -6.71 10.54 18.07
C GLN A 177 -7.35 11.63 17.19
N ALA A 178 -8.37 11.30 16.39
CA ALA A 178 -9.06 12.28 15.55
C ALA A 178 -9.87 13.30 16.36
N GLU A 179 -10.52 12.87 17.44
CA GLU A 179 -11.23 13.76 18.37
C GLU A 179 -10.26 14.73 19.05
N TYR A 180 -9.14 14.23 19.59
CA TYR A 180 -8.09 15.06 20.17
C TYR A 180 -7.52 16.05 19.16
N LEU A 181 -7.31 15.60 17.92
CA LEU A 181 -6.74 16.42 16.85
C LEU A 181 -7.65 17.61 16.51
N ASN A 182 -8.98 17.42 16.47
CA ASN A 182 -9.94 18.52 16.28
C ASN A 182 -9.93 19.53 17.44
N SER A 183 -9.85 19.06 18.69
CA SER A 183 -9.66 19.94 19.85
C SER A 183 -8.33 20.71 19.75
N ALA A 184 -7.25 20.05 19.33
CA ALA A 184 -5.94 20.66 19.16
C ALA A 184 -5.94 21.73 18.07
N ILE A 185 -6.61 21.50 16.93
CA ILE A 185 -6.78 22.50 15.87
C ILE A 185 -7.51 23.74 16.42
N THR A 186 -8.58 23.55 17.18
CA THR A 186 -9.34 24.66 17.77
C THR A 186 -8.47 25.47 18.74
N TYR A 187 -7.69 24.80 19.58
CA TYR A 187 -6.73 25.44 20.49
C TYR A 187 -5.59 26.15 19.76
N ILE A 188 -5.02 25.55 18.72
CA ILE A 188 -3.96 26.18 17.91
C ILE A 188 -4.46 27.49 17.31
N LEU A 189 -5.67 27.51 16.76
CA LEU A 189 -6.24 28.71 16.17
C LEU A 189 -6.45 29.82 17.23
N SER A 190 -6.82 29.48 18.47
CA SER A 190 -7.00 30.49 19.53
C SER A 190 -5.68 31.14 19.98
N LEU A 191 -4.55 30.42 19.93
CA LEU A 191 -3.22 30.98 20.25
C LEU A 191 -2.87 32.19 19.35
N TYR A 192 -3.31 32.18 18.10
CA TYR A 192 -3.01 33.27 17.16
C TYR A 192 -3.87 34.51 17.37
N THR A 193 -5.09 34.36 17.88
CA THR A 193 -5.93 35.51 18.24
C THR A 193 -5.27 36.35 19.33
N ASP A 194 -4.54 35.70 20.25
CA ASP A 194 -3.78 36.41 21.28
C ASP A 194 -2.47 36.98 20.72
N ALA A 195 -1.69 36.19 19.97
CA ALA A 195 -0.42 36.65 19.38
C ALA A 195 -0.60 37.85 18.42
N ARG A 196 -1.69 37.88 17.64
CA ARG A 196 -2.00 38.97 16.69
C ARG A 196 -2.46 40.28 17.35
N LYS A 197 -2.69 40.31 18.67
CA LYS A 197 -2.93 41.56 19.43
C LYS A 197 -1.65 42.41 19.53
N SER A 198 -0.47 41.82 19.31
CA SER A 198 0.81 42.54 19.30
C SER A 198 0.88 43.54 18.14
N PRO A 199 1.41 44.77 18.36
CA PRO A 199 1.43 45.84 17.35
C PRO A 199 2.15 45.45 16.04
N SER A 200 3.11 44.52 16.09
CA SER A 200 3.86 44.05 14.92
C SER A 200 3.05 43.19 13.93
N PHE A 201 1.90 42.65 14.35
CA PHE A 201 1.09 41.70 13.55
C PHE A 201 -0.37 42.14 13.36
N ARG A 202 -0.75 43.31 13.89
CA ARG A 202 -2.12 43.83 13.91
C ARG A 202 -2.76 44.02 12.53
N SER A 203 -1.97 44.01 11.46
CA SER A 203 -2.44 44.14 10.06
C SER A 203 -2.86 42.81 9.41
N LEU A 204 -2.66 41.66 10.05
CA LEU A 204 -2.98 40.34 9.48
C LEU A 204 -4.29 39.77 10.08
N PRO A 205 -5.15 39.11 9.28
CA PRO A 205 -6.38 38.50 9.80
C PRO A 205 -6.10 37.25 10.62
N ASP A 206 -6.92 36.95 11.61
CA ASP A 206 -6.79 35.72 12.41
C ASP A 206 -6.85 34.45 11.55
N PRO A 207 -6.02 33.43 11.84
CA PRO A 207 -6.05 32.16 11.14
C PRO A 207 -7.39 31.45 11.32
N THR A 208 -7.93 30.93 10.23
CA THR A 208 -9.14 30.09 10.26
C THR A 208 -8.84 28.63 9.93
N SER A 209 -7.62 28.31 9.51
CA SER A 209 -7.24 26.94 9.11
C SER A 209 -5.80 26.60 9.37
N VAL A 210 -5.54 25.30 9.50
CA VAL A 210 -4.25 24.67 9.78
C VAL A 210 -3.87 23.72 8.65
N ILE A 211 -2.60 23.72 8.24
CA ILE A 211 -2.05 22.73 7.29
C ILE A 211 -1.76 21.44 8.06
N ILE A 212 -2.21 20.28 7.59
CA ILE A 212 -1.92 19.00 8.24
C ILE A 212 -0.87 18.21 7.47
N ILE A 213 0.12 17.69 8.19
CA ILE A 213 1.08 16.70 7.68
C ILE A 213 0.88 15.39 8.45
N GLY A 214 0.42 14.35 7.76
CA GLY A 214 0.20 13.04 8.35
C GLY A 214 1.21 12.01 7.87
N HIS A 215 1.75 11.19 8.77
CA HIS A 215 2.61 10.05 8.41
C HIS A 215 1.91 8.73 8.68
N SER A 216 1.99 7.78 7.74
CA SER A 216 1.44 6.43 7.92
C SER A 216 -0.04 6.51 8.35
N MET A 217 -0.45 5.84 9.43
CA MET A 217 -1.82 5.93 9.97
C MET A 217 -2.24 7.36 10.39
N GLY A 218 -1.32 8.27 10.70
CA GLY A 218 -1.61 9.66 11.05
C GLY A 218 -2.25 10.46 9.90
N GLY A 219 -1.95 10.11 8.65
CA GLY A 219 -2.64 10.69 7.49
C GLY A 219 -4.09 10.21 7.33
N LEU A 220 -4.40 9.00 7.79
CA LEU A 220 -5.79 8.52 7.86
C LEU A 220 -6.55 9.23 9.00
N VAL A 221 -5.92 9.38 10.17
CA VAL A 221 -6.46 10.15 11.30
C VAL A 221 -6.76 11.59 10.87
N ALA A 222 -5.86 12.22 10.11
CA ALA A 222 -6.07 13.55 9.53
C ALA A 222 -7.34 13.63 8.67
N ARG A 223 -7.61 12.64 7.81
CA ARG A 223 -8.85 12.60 7.01
C ARG A 223 -10.08 12.30 7.86
N LEU A 224 -9.93 11.44 8.87
CA LEU A 224 -10.99 11.06 9.80
C LEU A 224 -11.50 12.27 10.60
N THR A 225 -10.65 13.24 10.94
CA THR A 225 -11.07 14.47 11.64
C THR A 225 -12.28 15.16 11.00
N GLN A 226 -12.36 15.17 9.67
CA GLN A 226 -13.37 15.89 8.90
C GLN A 226 -14.78 15.30 9.03
N ILE A 227 -14.89 14.04 9.47
CA ILE A 227 -16.17 13.37 9.72
C ILE A 227 -16.50 13.26 11.21
N MET A 228 -15.61 13.70 12.10
CA MET A 228 -15.85 13.67 13.54
C MET A 228 -16.82 14.78 13.97
N PRO A 229 -17.66 14.54 15.00
CA PRO A 229 -18.67 15.51 15.44
C PRO A 229 -18.10 16.86 15.91
N ASN A 230 -16.88 16.88 16.45
CA ASN A 230 -16.21 18.09 16.95
C ASN A 230 -15.35 18.80 15.89
N TYR A 231 -15.52 18.48 14.61
CA TYR A 231 -14.80 19.14 13.53
C TYR A 231 -15.27 20.59 13.37
N LEU A 232 -14.32 21.54 13.42
CA LEU A 232 -14.58 22.93 13.06
C LEU A 232 -14.58 23.07 11.53
N PRO A 233 -15.71 23.41 10.88
CA PRO A 233 -15.77 23.48 9.42
C PRO A 233 -14.76 24.48 8.84
N LYS A 234 -14.11 24.09 7.73
CA LYS A 234 -13.06 24.87 7.03
C LYS A 234 -11.76 25.07 7.82
N SER A 235 -11.60 24.44 8.98
CA SER A 235 -10.37 24.50 9.78
C SER A 235 -9.19 23.76 9.15
N ILE A 236 -9.42 22.94 8.13
CA ILE A 236 -8.38 22.23 7.38
C ILE A 236 -8.60 22.50 5.89
N ASN A 237 -7.57 23.02 5.21
CA ASN A 237 -7.62 23.27 3.76
C ASN A 237 -6.52 22.54 2.97
N THR A 238 -5.49 22.04 3.65
CA THR A 238 -4.33 21.40 3.03
C THR A 238 -3.88 20.23 3.86
N ILE A 239 -3.81 19.05 3.25
CA ILE A 239 -3.37 17.79 3.86
C ILE A 239 -2.25 17.23 2.99
N LEU A 240 -1.08 17.05 3.59
CA LEU A 240 0.04 16.32 3.00
C LEU A 240 0.20 15.01 3.75
N THR A 241 0.15 13.87 3.07
CA THR A 241 0.33 12.57 3.71
C THR A 241 1.55 11.85 3.17
N MET A 242 2.29 11.16 4.03
CA MET A 242 3.50 10.42 3.69
C MET A 242 3.37 8.95 4.07
N SER A 243 3.50 8.05 3.11
CA SER A 243 3.34 6.59 3.28
C SER A 243 2.03 6.18 3.99
N THR A 244 0.96 6.96 3.79
CA THR A 244 -0.35 6.69 4.41
C THR A 244 -1.15 5.68 3.60
N PRO A 245 -1.56 4.53 4.16
CA PRO A 245 -2.46 3.61 3.50
C PRO A 245 -3.87 4.20 3.46
N HIS A 246 -4.23 4.91 2.40
CA HIS A 246 -5.55 5.54 2.23
C HIS A 246 -6.63 4.58 1.74
N ALA A 247 -6.24 3.57 0.95
CA ALA A 247 -7.19 2.70 0.28
C ALA A 247 -7.63 1.52 1.13
N ILE A 248 -6.67 0.82 1.75
CA ILE A 248 -6.90 -0.44 2.48
C ILE A 248 -6.00 -0.47 3.73
N PRO A 249 -6.50 -0.94 4.88
CA PRO A 249 -5.68 -1.08 6.08
C PRO A 249 -4.55 -2.12 5.90
N PRO A 250 -3.33 -1.85 6.39
CA PRO A 250 -2.21 -2.80 6.30
C PRO A 250 -2.41 -4.06 7.16
N ALA A 251 -3.32 -4.03 8.14
CA ALA A 251 -3.63 -5.11 9.06
C ALA A 251 -5.11 -5.05 9.51
N PRO A 252 -6.05 -5.75 8.83
CA PRO A 252 -7.49 -5.69 9.13
C PRO A 252 -7.91 -6.57 10.32
N PHE A 253 -7.20 -6.49 11.45
CA PHE A 253 -7.42 -7.32 12.65
C PHE A 253 -8.60 -6.87 13.52
N ASP A 254 -9.09 -5.65 13.34
CA ASP A 254 -10.21 -5.07 14.09
C ASP A 254 -11.31 -4.61 13.12
N PRO A 255 -12.58 -5.03 13.30
CA PRO A 255 -13.70 -4.58 12.46
C PRO A 255 -13.82 -3.06 12.40
N ARG A 256 -13.49 -2.35 13.49
CA ARG A 256 -13.64 -0.89 13.56
C ARG A 256 -12.68 -0.17 12.62
N ILE A 257 -11.49 -0.74 12.36
CA ILE A 257 -10.56 -0.19 11.37
C ILE A 257 -11.19 -0.22 9.98
N GLN A 258 -11.74 -1.36 9.57
CA GLN A 258 -12.37 -1.49 8.26
C GLN A 258 -13.55 -0.52 8.09
N GLN A 259 -14.36 -0.33 9.14
CA GLN A 259 -15.45 0.64 9.15
C GLN A 259 -14.95 2.07 8.96
N ILE A 260 -13.90 2.48 9.67
CA ILE A 260 -13.28 3.81 9.53
C ILE A 260 -12.83 4.06 8.08
N TYR A 261 -12.19 3.09 7.44
CA TYR A 261 -11.76 3.21 6.04
C TYR A 261 -12.95 3.40 5.09
N GLU A 262 -14.00 2.59 5.25
CA GLU A 262 -15.22 2.69 4.45
C GLU A 262 -15.89 4.05 4.65
N ASP A 263 -16.08 4.48 5.89
CA ASP A 263 -16.77 5.74 6.23
C ASP A 263 -16.01 6.95 5.68
N VAL A 264 -14.69 7.02 5.87
CA VAL A 264 -13.85 8.12 5.40
C VAL A 264 -13.79 8.14 3.87
N ASN A 265 -13.56 7.01 3.21
CA ASN A 265 -13.49 6.96 1.75
C ASN A 265 -14.86 7.27 1.11
N GLN A 266 -15.94 6.76 1.69
CA GLN A 266 -17.31 7.03 1.23
C GLN A 266 -17.70 8.49 1.43
N PHE A 267 -17.30 9.13 2.54
CA PHE A 267 -17.50 10.57 2.76
C PHE A 267 -16.80 11.41 1.68
N TRP A 268 -15.52 11.13 1.40
CA TRP A 268 -14.76 11.83 0.36
C TRP A 268 -15.41 11.65 -1.02
N HIS A 269 -15.69 10.39 -1.40
CA HIS A 269 -16.33 10.09 -2.69
C HIS A 269 -17.69 10.78 -2.86
N ARG A 270 -18.56 10.73 -1.84
CA ARG A 270 -19.86 11.40 -1.86
C ARG A 270 -19.75 12.92 -1.92
N SER A 271 -18.76 13.50 -1.27
CA SER A 271 -18.53 14.95 -1.27
C SER A 271 -18.17 15.48 -2.65
N PHE A 272 -17.36 14.75 -3.42
CA PHE A 272 -17.03 15.10 -4.81
C PHE A 272 -18.09 14.70 -5.84
N SER A 273 -19.05 13.87 -5.47
CA SER A 273 -20.22 13.55 -6.31
C SER A 273 -21.28 14.65 -6.28
N LYS A 274 -21.20 15.57 -5.31
CA LYS A 274 -22.14 16.69 -5.11
C LYS A 274 -21.67 17.95 -5.86
N PRO A 275 -22.58 18.89 -6.18
CA PRO A 275 -22.19 20.16 -6.77
C PRO A 275 -21.25 20.95 -5.82
N PRO A 276 -20.31 21.75 -6.36
CA PRO A 276 -19.25 22.41 -5.58
C PRO A 276 -19.73 23.24 -4.40
N GLU A 277 -20.90 23.87 -4.48
CA GLU A 277 -21.46 24.71 -3.41
C GLU A 277 -21.80 23.92 -2.14
N SER A 278 -22.22 22.67 -2.30
CA SER A 278 -22.59 21.75 -1.21
C SER A 278 -21.46 20.81 -0.79
N ASN A 279 -20.29 20.93 -1.42
CA ASN A 279 -19.14 20.08 -1.17
C ASN A 279 -18.31 20.66 0.01
N PRO A 280 -18.26 19.98 1.17
CA PRO A 280 -17.47 20.45 2.31
C PRO A 280 -15.95 20.39 2.04
N LEU A 281 -15.52 19.62 1.05
CA LEU A 281 -14.11 19.41 0.66
C LEU A 281 -13.69 20.26 -0.54
N LYS A 282 -14.55 21.18 -1.02
CA LYS A 282 -14.29 21.94 -2.26
C LYS A 282 -12.96 22.70 -2.24
N ASP A 283 -12.57 23.21 -1.07
CA ASP A 283 -11.36 24.01 -0.85
C ASP A 283 -10.22 23.20 -0.22
N VAL A 284 -10.37 21.87 -0.09
CA VAL A 284 -9.38 20.98 0.54
C VAL A 284 -8.47 20.39 -0.53
N SER A 285 -7.15 20.55 -0.35
CA SER A 285 -6.11 19.86 -1.13
C SER A 285 -5.55 18.67 -0.35
N LEU A 286 -5.41 17.51 -0.99
CA LEU A 286 -4.79 16.29 -0.44
C LEU A 286 -3.69 15.77 -1.35
N VAL A 287 -2.44 15.87 -0.94
CA VAL A 287 -1.30 15.29 -1.67
C VAL A 287 -0.78 14.08 -0.92
N SER A 288 -0.80 12.91 -1.55
CA SER A 288 -0.30 11.66 -0.97
C SER A 288 1.05 11.30 -1.58
N ILE A 289 2.09 11.23 -0.74
CA ILE A 289 3.45 10.91 -1.16
C ILE A 289 3.80 9.51 -0.67
N ALA A 290 4.12 8.61 -1.60
CA ALA A 290 4.54 7.24 -1.31
C ALA A 290 6.06 7.08 -1.38
N GLY A 291 6.62 6.23 -0.51
CA GLY A 291 8.07 5.94 -0.48
C GLY A 291 8.57 5.03 -1.61
N GLY A 292 7.69 4.30 -2.29
CA GLY A 292 8.05 3.37 -3.38
C GLY A 292 8.44 1.99 -2.87
N GLY A 293 9.45 1.35 -3.49
CA GLY A 293 9.78 -0.06 -3.27
C GLY A 293 10.52 -0.36 -1.97
N LEU A 294 11.02 0.68 -1.28
CA LEU A 294 11.70 0.55 0.02
C LEU A 294 10.75 0.56 1.22
N ASP A 295 9.49 0.95 1.03
CA ASP A 295 8.48 0.85 2.08
C ASP A 295 8.01 -0.61 2.24
N THR A 296 8.54 -1.27 3.28
CA THR A 296 8.21 -2.66 3.63
C THR A 296 7.18 -2.75 4.77
N ILE A 297 6.54 -1.63 5.15
CA ILE A 297 5.50 -1.60 6.18
C ILE A 297 4.13 -1.46 5.53
N VAL A 298 4.02 -0.53 4.58
CA VAL A 298 2.82 -0.25 3.79
C VAL A 298 3.13 -0.46 2.32
N ALA A 299 2.33 -1.27 1.62
CA ALA A 299 2.45 -1.35 0.17
C ALA A 299 2.09 0.02 -0.44
N SER A 300 3.00 0.60 -1.23
CA SER A 300 2.82 1.95 -1.78
C SER A 300 1.53 2.12 -2.59
N ASP A 301 1.02 1.06 -3.24
CA ASP A 301 -0.25 1.05 -3.96
C ASP A 301 -1.44 1.48 -3.07
N TYR A 302 -1.38 1.15 -1.77
CA TYR A 302 -2.42 1.50 -0.80
C TYR A 302 -2.43 2.98 -0.44
N SER A 303 -1.39 3.74 -0.82
CA SER A 303 -1.32 5.20 -0.62
C SER A 303 -2.07 6.01 -1.67
N SER A 304 -2.67 5.33 -2.66
CA SER A 304 -3.44 5.96 -3.72
C SER A 304 -4.71 6.65 -3.20
N VAL A 305 -4.93 7.89 -3.62
CA VAL A 305 -6.13 8.69 -3.28
C VAL A 305 -7.11 8.81 -4.45
N ARG A 306 -6.73 8.30 -5.62
CA ARG A 306 -7.48 8.41 -6.88
C ARG A 306 -8.89 7.82 -6.79
N MET A 307 -9.10 6.85 -5.90
CA MET A 307 -10.36 6.12 -5.79
C MET A 307 -11.51 6.95 -5.21
N PHE A 308 -11.20 8.00 -4.45
CA PHE A 308 -12.21 8.79 -3.73
C PHE A 308 -12.08 10.30 -3.97
N ALA A 309 -11.04 10.77 -4.66
CA ALA A 309 -10.80 12.19 -4.89
C ALA A 309 -10.29 12.49 -6.33
N PRO A 310 -10.76 13.58 -6.95
CA PRO A 310 -10.30 14.00 -8.28
C PRO A 310 -8.95 14.72 -8.24
N VAL A 311 -8.22 14.72 -9.36
CA VAL A 311 -6.89 15.37 -9.52
C VAL A 311 -6.91 16.88 -9.24
N SER A 312 -8.07 17.53 -9.38
CA SER A 312 -8.25 18.94 -9.02
C SER A 312 -8.04 19.24 -7.53
N ASN A 313 -8.24 18.24 -6.67
CA ASN A 313 -8.15 18.36 -5.21
C ASN A 313 -7.13 17.41 -4.62
N ALA A 314 -6.84 16.29 -5.27
CA ALA A 314 -5.93 15.29 -4.73
C ALA A 314 -5.19 14.48 -5.79
N PHE A 315 -3.90 14.22 -5.56
CA PHE A 315 -3.13 13.28 -6.36
C PHE A 315 -2.14 12.51 -5.50
N THR A 316 -1.68 11.38 -6.03
CA THR A 316 -0.63 10.55 -5.43
C THR A 316 0.65 10.71 -6.25
N VAL A 317 1.79 10.74 -5.57
CA VAL A 317 3.12 10.86 -6.17
C VAL A 317 4.11 10.00 -5.37
N PHE A 318 5.20 9.59 -6.01
CA PHE A 318 6.26 8.79 -5.39
C PHE A 318 7.50 9.65 -5.17
N THR A 319 8.26 9.38 -4.11
CA THR A 319 9.53 10.09 -3.86
C THR A 319 10.51 9.95 -5.03
N SER A 320 10.46 8.84 -5.78
CA SER A 320 11.25 8.61 -6.98
C SER A 320 10.82 9.45 -8.20
N THR A 321 9.59 9.99 -8.18
CA THR A 321 9.08 10.88 -9.22
C THR A 321 9.51 12.33 -9.00
N ILE A 322 9.71 12.73 -7.73
CA ILE A 322 9.90 14.12 -7.34
C ILE A 322 11.24 14.64 -7.91
N PRO A 323 11.24 15.74 -8.68
CA PRO A 323 12.47 16.40 -9.15
C PRO A 323 13.38 16.78 -7.98
N ASP A 324 14.69 16.71 -8.16
CA ASP A 324 15.73 16.88 -7.12
C ASP A 324 15.72 15.79 -6.01
N VAL A 325 14.84 14.79 -6.10
CA VAL A 325 14.78 13.66 -5.15
C VAL A 325 15.11 12.35 -5.84
N TRP A 326 14.31 11.91 -6.82
CA TRP A 326 14.51 10.70 -7.66
C TRP A 326 14.83 9.37 -6.97
N ILE A 327 14.71 9.30 -5.65
CA ILE A 327 15.05 8.14 -4.83
C ILE A 327 13.82 7.58 -4.15
N SER A 328 13.80 6.26 -3.93
CA SER A 328 12.80 5.64 -3.05
C SER A 328 13.17 5.88 -1.60
N ALA A 329 12.16 6.14 -0.77
CA ALA A 329 12.32 6.29 0.67
C ALA A 329 11.69 5.08 1.37
N ASP A 330 12.36 4.54 2.38
CA ASP A 330 11.70 3.59 3.28
C ASP A 330 10.64 4.28 4.15
N HIS A 331 9.85 3.47 4.85
CA HIS A 331 8.68 3.93 5.60
C HIS A 331 8.99 5.06 6.59
N GLN A 332 10.17 5.05 7.22
CA GLN A 332 10.58 6.06 8.20
C GLN A 332 11.45 7.15 7.56
N ALA A 333 12.29 6.77 6.58
CA ALA A 333 13.17 7.68 5.86
C ALA A 333 12.44 8.80 5.14
N ILE A 334 11.19 8.58 4.72
CA ILE A 334 10.38 9.61 4.09
C ILE A 334 10.23 10.89 4.94
N LEU A 335 10.42 10.83 6.27
CA LEU A 335 10.35 12.03 7.13
C LEU A 335 11.69 12.73 7.36
N TRP A 336 12.82 12.05 7.16
CA TRP A 336 14.15 12.60 7.47
C TRP A 336 15.08 12.71 6.28
N CYS A 337 14.65 12.26 5.11
CA CYS A 337 15.47 12.30 3.92
C CYS A 337 15.81 13.72 3.49
N ASP A 338 17.11 14.04 3.42
CA ASP A 338 17.56 15.41 3.20
C ASP A 338 17.11 15.97 1.84
N GLN A 339 17.21 15.17 0.77
CA GLN A 339 16.77 15.59 -0.56
C GLN A 339 15.27 15.90 -0.58
N PHE A 340 14.47 15.02 0.02
CA PHE A 340 13.02 15.14 0.01
C PHE A 340 12.48 16.25 0.93
N ARG A 341 13.02 16.38 2.15
CA ARG A 341 12.57 17.42 3.11
C ARG A 341 12.73 18.83 2.55
N LYS A 342 13.79 19.07 1.75
CA LYS A 342 14.06 20.34 1.05
C LYS A 342 12.94 20.72 0.09
N VAL A 343 12.46 19.77 -0.71
CA VAL A 343 11.37 20.01 -1.68
C VAL A 343 10.04 20.21 -0.97
N VAL A 344 9.75 19.42 0.07
CA VAL A 344 8.52 19.57 0.86
C VAL A 344 8.45 20.94 1.55
N ALA A 345 9.53 21.36 2.22
CA ALA A 345 9.61 22.66 2.88
C ALA A 345 9.36 23.81 1.90
N ARG A 346 10.00 23.77 0.72
CA ARG A 346 9.82 24.77 -0.33
C ARG A 346 8.38 24.83 -0.82
N ALA A 347 7.77 23.68 -1.09
CA ALA A 347 6.38 23.60 -1.54
C ALA A 347 5.40 24.19 -0.51
N LEU A 348 5.61 23.94 0.78
CA LEU A 348 4.76 24.48 1.85
C LEU A 348 4.88 26.00 1.97
N LEU A 349 6.10 26.55 1.93
CA LEU A 349 6.34 28.00 1.98
C LEU A 349 5.72 28.73 0.79
N GLU A 350 5.70 28.11 -0.39
CA GLU A 350 5.08 28.68 -1.58
C GLU A 350 3.54 28.65 -1.52
N CYS A 351 2.94 27.67 -0.84
CA CYS A 351 1.49 27.58 -0.65
C CYS A 351 0.89 28.59 0.35
N VAL A 352 1.72 29.21 1.20
CA VAL A 352 1.28 30.11 2.27
C VAL A 352 0.99 31.54 1.81
N ASP A 353 -0.07 32.13 2.35
CA ASP A 353 -0.39 33.56 2.29
C ASP A 353 -1.12 34.00 3.57
N ALA A 354 -0.38 34.63 4.49
CA ALA A 354 -0.88 35.08 5.79
C ALA A 354 -1.84 36.28 5.71
N ARG A 355 -1.96 36.94 4.55
CA ARG A 355 -2.94 38.02 4.32
C ARG A 355 -4.36 37.48 4.20
N MET A 356 -4.49 36.19 3.88
CA MET A 356 -5.77 35.49 3.87
C MET A 356 -6.01 34.87 5.24
N ALA A 357 -7.26 34.90 5.74
CA ALA A 357 -7.62 34.24 6.99
C ALA A 357 -7.31 32.72 6.96
N THR A 358 -7.43 32.11 5.78
CA THR A 358 -7.06 30.70 5.53
C THR A 358 -5.56 30.40 5.66
N GLN A 359 -4.70 31.42 5.79
CA GLN A 359 -3.22 31.33 5.85
C GLN A 359 -2.54 30.69 4.64
N THR A 360 -3.31 30.25 3.65
CA THR A 360 -2.82 29.64 2.42
C THR A 360 -3.52 30.27 1.22
N SER A 361 -2.82 30.28 0.08
CA SER A 361 -3.36 30.66 -1.22
C SER A 361 -4.57 29.80 -1.62
N GLY A 362 -5.34 30.21 -2.63
CA GLY A 362 -6.49 29.45 -3.13
C GLY A 362 -6.15 28.04 -3.66
N LEU A 363 -7.12 27.12 -3.67
CA LEU A 363 -6.91 25.71 -4.01
C LEU A 363 -6.16 25.50 -5.33
N ALA A 364 -6.57 26.17 -6.41
CA ALA A 364 -5.95 26.02 -7.72
C ALA A 364 -4.46 26.36 -7.70
N HIS A 365 -4.08 27.42 -6.98
CA HIS A 365 -2.67 27.80 -6.83
C HIS A 365 -1.89 26.80 -5.96
N ARG A 366 -2.50 26.27 -4.90
CA ARG A 366 -1.84 25.23 -4.07
C ARG A 366 -1.62 23.94 -4.85
N MET A 367 -2.63 23.48 -5.59
CA MET A 367 -2.53 22.27 -6.41
C MET A 367 -1.55 22.44 -7.56
N ASP A 368 -1.49 23.61 -8.20
CA ASP A 368 -0.44 23.95 -9.17
C ASP A 368 0.95 23.95 -8.52
N THR A 369 1.10 24.55 -7.34
CA THR A 369 2.36 24.57 -6.58
C THR A 369 2.83 23.16 -6.25
N PHE A 370 1.97 22.31 -5.69
CA PHE A 370 2.32 20.92 -5.40
C PHE A 370 2.64 20.13 -6.68
N SER A 371 1.89 20.33 -7.77
CA SER A 371 2.17 19.71 -9.06
C SER A 371 3.54 20.16 -9.60
N ARG A 372 3.91 21.43 -9.46
CA ARG A 372 5.21 21.96 -9.90
C ARG A 372 6.39 21.42 -9.11
N HIS A 373 6.25 21.24 -7.80
CA HIS A 373 7.33 20.73 -6.95
C HIS A 373 7.44 19.21 -6.94
N PHE A 374 6.33 18.49 -7.07
CA PHE A 374 6.33 17.03 -6.91
C PHE A 374 6.25 16.24 -8.21
N LEU A 375 5.78 16.82 -9.32
CA LEU A 375 5.72 16.14 -10.62
C LEU A 375 6.74 16.72 -11.60
N SER A 376 7.35 15.85 -12.40
CA SER A 376 8.21 16.30 -13.50
C SER A 376 7.39 17.01 -14.56
N GLN A 377 8.01 17.91 -15.33
CA GLN A 377 7.36 18.48 -16.52
C GLN A 377 6.97 17.39 -17.53
N LEU A 378 7.66 16.24 -17.52
CA LEU A 378 7.33 15.06 -18.31
C LEU A 378 6.02 14.36 -17.88
N ASP A 379 5.57 14.57 -16.64
CA ASP A 379 4.34 13.97 -16.10
C ASP A 379 3.10 14.82 -16.36
N LYS A 380 3.29 16.10 -16.69
CA LYS A 380 2.21 17.01 -16.97
C LYS A 380 1.73 16.78 -18.39
N LYS A 381 0.43 16.54 -18.58
CA LYS A 381 -0.15 16.45 -19.92
C LYS A 381 0.13 17.76 -20.65
N SER A 382 0.90 17.68 -21.74
CA SER A 382 1.16 18.75 -22.70
C SER A 382 -0.18 19.20 -23.31
N GLY A 383 -0.90 20.11 -22.66
CA GLY A 383 -2.27 20.39 -23.07
C GLY A 383 -3.16 21.25 -22.18
N GLN A 384 -2.74 21.67 -20.99
CA GLN A 384 -3.35 22.88 -20.43
C GLN A 384 -2.82 24.06 -21.24
N ARG A 385 -3.54 24.38 -22.33
CA ARG A 385 -3.40 25.61 -23.11
C ARG A 385 -3.26 26.78 -22.14
N ARG A 386 -2.03 27.23 -21.87
CA ARG A 386 -1.82 28.66 -21.67
C ARG A 386 -2.40 29.30 -22.93
N GLN A 387 -3.51 30.02 -22.78
CA GLN A 387 -3.95 30.93 -23.83
C GLN A 387 -2.72 31.74 -24.22
N LEU A 388 -2.43 31.84 -25.53
CA LEU A 388 -1.40 32.74 -26.06
C LEU A 388 -1.63 34.12 -25.42
N SER A 389 -0.89 34.41 -24.36
CA SER A 389 -1.08 35.59 -23.53
C SER A 389 0.25 36.30 -23.38
N SER A 390 0.81 36.66 -24.53
CA SER A 390 1.50 37.93 -24.72
C SER A 390 1.72 38.13 -26.22
N PHE A 391 1.14 39.18 -26.79
CA PHE A 391 1.61 39.72 -28.05
C PHE A 391 3.00 40.31 -27.80
N MET A 392 4.05 39.50 -27.92
CA MET A 392 5.39 40.03 -28.15
C MET A 392 5.62 40.07 -29.66
N SER A 393 5.38 41.24 -30.24
CA SER A 393 5.84 41.60 -31.57
C SER A 393 7.37 41.75 -31.50
N ALA A 394 8.10 40.64 -31.54
CA ALA A 394 9.54 40.71 -31.65
C ALA A 394 9.89 40.96 -33.11
N GLN A 395 10.18 42.23 -33.43
CA GLN A 395 10.92 42.61 -34.64
C GLN A 395 12.32 42.02 -34.50
N TYR A 396 12.51 40.78 -34.99
CA TYR A 396 13.81 40.11 -34.98
C TYR A 396 14.65 40.60 -36.17
N VAL A 397 15.37 41.70 -35.96
CA VAL A 397 16.45 42.11 -36.85
C VAL A 397 17.64 42.50 -35.98
N ASP A 398 18.64 41.62 -35.92
CA ASP A 398 19.99 42.04 -35.58
C ASP A 398 20.96 41.47 -36.64
N GLU A 399 21.95 42.27 -37.04
CA GLU A 399 22.83 42.05 -38.21
C GLU A 399 24.08 41.22 -37.87
N HIS A 400 24.24 40.76 -36.63
CA HIS A 400 25.42 40.01 -36.15
C HIS A 400 25.13 38.56 -35.71
N ILE A 401 24.28 37.86 -36.44
CA ILE A 401 23.84 36.50 -36.09
C ILE A 401 24.36 35.48 -37.13
N ASP A 402 25.13 34.50 -36.69
CA ASP A 402 25.50 33.32 -37.50
C ASP A 402 24.30 32.37 -37.63
N ARG A 403 23.58 32.46 -38.75
CA ARG A 403 22.31 31.77 -38.97
C ARG A 403 22.49 30.40 -39.61
N HIS A 404 21.99 29.35 -38.95
CA HIS A 404 21.91 28.01 -39.51
C HIS A 404 20.45 27.55 -39.56
N ALA A 405 19.91 27.36 -40.77
CA ALA A 405 18.54 26.89 -41.00
C ALA A 405 18.57 25.40 -41.33
N TYR A 406 18.02 24.57 -40.44
CA TYR A 406 17.95 23.12 -40.65
C TYR A 406 16.54 22.71 -41.08
N SER A 407 16.44 22.17 -42.31
CA SER A 407 15.21 21.58 -42.82
C SER A 407 15.32 20.05 -42.76
N ASN A 408 14.63 19.41 -41.81
CA ASN A 408 14.62 17.96 -41.55
C ASN A 408 15.98 17.37 -41.15
N GLY A 409 16.14 17.00 -39.88
CA GLY A 409 17.33 16.30 -39.40
C GLY A 409 17.51 16.37 -37.89
N THR A 410 18.55 15.69 -37.41
CA THR A 410 19.10 15.86 -36.06
C THR A 410 20.17 16.95 -36.12
N PHE A 411 20.08 17.92 -35.23
CA PHE A 411 21.04 19.00 -35.04
C PHE A 411 21.78 18.78 -33.73
N LEU A 412 23.11 18.95 -33.72
CA LEU A 412 23.96 18.88 -32.55
C LEU A 412 24.98 20.01 -32.61
N ARG A 413 24.95 20.91 -31.62
CA ARG A 413 25.92 21.99 -31.42
C ARG A 413 26.76 21.71 -30.18
N GLN A 414 28.07 21.88 -30.31
CA GLN A 414 29.06 21.73 -29.24
C GLN A 414 29.96 22.97 -29.11
N SER A 415 30.08 23.76 -30.17
CA SER A 415 30.86 25.00 -30.20
C SER A 415 29.93 26.21 -30.10
N PHE A 416 30.23 27.14 -29.18
CA PHE A 416 29.43 28.35 -28.95
C PHE A 416 30.27 29.62 -29.09
N SER A 417 29.63 30.71 -29.52
CA SER A 417 30.25 32.04 -29.54
C SER A 417 30.36 32.62 -28.12
N LEU A 418 31.53 33.18 -27.81
CA LEU A 418 31.78 33.88 -26.54
C LEU A 418 31.16 35.29 -26.51
N LEU A 419 31.03 35.92 -27.69
CA LEU A 419 30.71 37.35 -27.85
C LEU A 419 29.26 37.61 -28.28
N SER A 420 28.61 36.66 -28.96
CA SER A 420 27.24 36.79 -29.51
C SER A 420 26.37 35.59 -29.14
N GLU A 421 25.04 35.76 -29.13
CA GLU A 421 24.10 34.64 -28.98
C GLU A 421 24.03 33.85 -30.30
N ASP A 422 24.25 32.54 -30.22
CA ASP A 422 24.03 31.64 -31.34
C ASP A 422 22.53 31.39 -31.50
N ILE A 423 22.01 31.58 -32.72
CA ILE A 423 20.59 31.38 -33.03
C ILE A 423 20.41 30.27 -34.05
N ASP A 424 19.85 29.16 -33.60
CA ASP A 424 19.50 28.02 -34.44
C ASP A 424 17.99 28.01 -34.73
N VAL A 425 17.63 27.83 -36.01
CA VAL A 425 16.23 27.82 -36.45
C VAL A 425 15.88 26.47 -37.07
N LEU A 426 14.92 25.77 -36.44
CA LEU A 426 14.35 24.54 -36.96
C LEU A 426 12.97 24.82 -37.55
N SER A 427 12.75 24.41 -38.80
CA SER A 427 11.44 24.55 -39.45
C SER A 427 10.72 23.20 -39.54
N VAL A 428 9.46 23.16 -39.13
CA VAL A 428 8.56 22.01 -39.34
C VAL A 428 7.62 22.33 -40.50
N ALA A 429 7.50 21.39 -41.44
CA ALA A 429 6.65 21.56 -42.63
C ALA A 429 5.16 21.69 -42.25
N PRO A 430 4.38 22.54 -42.94
CA PRO A 430 2.94 22.68 -42.69
C PRO A 430 2.21 21.35 -42.92
N ASN A 431 1.08 21.15 -42.23
CA ASN A 431 0.26 19.93 -42.30
C ASN A 431 0.99 18.62 -41.94
N THR A 432 2.12 18.68 -41.23
CA THR A 432 2.81 17.48 -40.73
C THR A 432 2.63 17.35 -39.22
N ASN A 433 2.27 16.14 -38.78
CA ASN A 433 2.40 15.77 -37.38
C ASN A 433 3.89 15.48 -37.13
N ALA A 434 4.55 16.30 -36.32
CA ALA A 434 5.95 16.10 -35.99
C ALA A 434 6.14 16.16 -34.47
N SER A 435 7.12 15.41 -33.97
CA SER A 435 7.62 15.61 -32.62
C SER A 435 8.97 16.32 -32.71
N VAL A 436 9.11 17.44 -32.00
CA VAL A 436 10.37 18.17 -31.88
C VAL A 436 10.93 17.92 -30.49
N GLN A 437 12.11 17.31 -30.44
CA GLN A 437 12.81 16.98 -29.21
C GLN A 437 14.02 17.88 -29.05
N PHE A 438 14.24 18.41 -27.85
CA PHE A 438 15.41 19.20 -27.47
C PHE A 438 16.11 18.55 -26.28
N LEU A 439 17.43 18.57 -26.29
CA LEU A 439 18.29 18.00 -25.26
C LEU A 439 19.53 18.87 -25.06
N THR A 440 19.85 19.24 -23.83
CA THR A 440 20.97 20.15 -23.53
C THR A 440 21.45 19.98 -22.10
N ASN A 441 22.73 20.26 -21.83
CA ASN A 441 23.27 20.36 -20.48
C ASN A 441 23.45 21.83 -20.01
N ILE A 442 22.85 22.80 -20.69
CA ILE A 442 22.85 24.21 -20.29
C ILE A 442 21.64 24.46 -19.37
N ASN A 443 21.88 25.02 -18.18
CA ASN A 443 20.83 25.30 -17.21
C ASN A 443 19.93 26.46 -17.70
N PRO A 444 18.61 26.24 -17.90
CA PRO A 444 17.69 27.27 -18.38
C PRO A 444 17.46 28.40 -17.36
N ARG A 445 17.78 28.18 -16.07
CA ARG A 445 17.69 29.22 -15.03
C ARG A 445 18.94 30.11 -14.96
N GLY A 446 19.89 29.90 -15.88
CA GLY A 446 21.20 30.52 -15.86
C GLY A 446 22.16 29.74 -14.97
N ASP A 447 23.41 29.65 -15.42
CA ASP A 447 24.53 29.18 -14.59
C ASP A 447 25.30 30.38 -14.02
N SER A 448 26.11 30.17 -12.98
CA SER A 448 27.09 31.18 -12.52
C SER A 448 28.05 31.61 -13.64
N ASP A 449 28.16 30.79 -14.69
CA ASP A 449 29.19 30.84 -15.71
C ASP A 449 28.71 31.54 -17.01
N HIS A 450 27.72 32.44 -16.90
CA HIS A 450 27.15 33.23 -18.02
C HIS A 450 26.60 32.40 -19.21
N SER A 451 26.29 31.13 -19.01
CA SER A 451 25.65 30.29 -20.02
C SER A 451 24.14 30.49 -20.02
N THR A 452 23.54 30.73 -21.18
CA THR A 452 22.10 30.96 -21.34
C THR A 452 21.53 30.12 -22.47
N ILE A 453 20.28 29.69 -22.30
CA ILE A 453 19.51 29.02 -23.34
C ILE A 453 18.07 29.51 -23.32
N SER A 454 17.51 29.82 -24.49
CA SER A 454 16.08 30.06 -24.63
C SER A 454 15.52 29.34 -25.85
N ILE A 455 14.35 28.70 -25.68
CA ILE A 455 13.68 27.93 -26.72
C ILE A 455 12.33 28.58 -26.99
N HIS A 456 12.14 29.07 -28.20
CA HIS A 456 10.91 29.73 -28.61
C HIS A 456 10.22 28.97 -29.73
N ARG A 457 8.90 28.81 -29.61
CA ARG A 457 8.04 28.33 -30.69
C ARG A 457 7.41 29.52 -31.38
N CYS A 458 7.70 29.68 -32.66
CA CYS A 458 7.29 30.80 -33.48
C CYS A 458 6.36 30.37 -34.62
N LEU A 459 5.34 31.19 -34.89
CA LEU A 459 4.43 31.04 -36.02
C LEU A 459 4.64 32.19 -37.01
N LYS A 460 4.55 31.88 -38.30
CA LYS A 460 4.56 32.90 -39.36
C LYS A 460 3.29 33.74 -39.29
N GLN A 461 3.43 35.06 -39.10
CA GLN A 461 2.30 35.98 -39.14
C GLN A 461 1.77 36.10 -40.58
N VAL A 462 0.47 35.86 -40.77
CA VAL A 462 -0.19 36.07 -42.06
C VAL A 462 -0.51 37.57 -42.18
N GLY A 463 0.29 38.29 -42.95
CA GLY A 463 0.01 39.70 -43.25
C GLY A 463 -1.14 39.84 -44.25
N THR A 464 -2.18 40.59 -43.88
CA THR A 464 -3.11 41.19 -44.83
C THR A 464 -2.37 42.24 -45.63
N GLY A 465 -2.05 41.93 -46.90
CA GLY A 465 -1.67 42.85 -47.98
C GLY A 465 -0.80 44.06 -47.62
N MET A 466 0.51 43.93 -47.79
CA MET A 466 1.38 44.93 -48.44
C MET A 466 2.75 44.29 -48.63
N GLU A 467 3.27 44.35 -49.85
CA GLU A 467 4.60 43.88 -50.22
C GLU A 467 5.65 44.62 -49.39
N VAL A 468 6.40 43.88 -48.57
CA VAL A 468 7.64 44.35 -47.97
C VAL A 468 8.75 43.39 -48.40
N ASP A 469 9.76 44.02 -48.97
CA ASP A 469 10.96 43.46 -49.59
C ASP A 469 11.77 42.57 -48.62
N LYS A 470 12.25 41.42 -49.13
CA LYS A 470 13.37 40.56 -48.70
C LYS A 470 13.85 40.46 -47.24
N GLN A 471 13.04 40.67 -46.21
CA GLN A 471 13.38 40.35 -44.81
C GLN A 471 12.34 39.40 -44.19
N LEU A 472 12.80 38.51 -43.30
CA LEU A 472 12.03 37.39 -42.75
C LEU A 472 10.61 37.79 -42.32
N PRO A 473 9.62 36.89 -42.44
CA PRO A 473 8.27 37.18 -41.99
C PRO A 473 8.23 37.48 -40.49
N ALA A 474 7.39 38.44 -40.08
CA ALA A 474 7.13 38.68 -38.67
C ALA A 474 6.69 37.37 -37.99
N LEU A 475 7.41 36.97 -36.94
CA LEU A 475 7.20 35.73 -36.21
C LEU A 475 6.55 36.04 -34.86
N VAL A 476 5.43 35.38 -34.56
CA VAL A 476 4.80 35.43 -33.24
C VAL A 476 5.31 34.25 -32.44
N CYS A 477 6.07 34.52 -31.37
CA CYS A 477 6.78 33.51 -30.60
C CYS A 477 6.21 33.32 -29.20
N ASP A 478 6.25 32.07 -28.74
CA ASP A 478 5.91 31.63 -27.39
C ASP A 478 7.16 31.02 -26.75
N ASP A 479 7.42 31.31 -25.49
CA ASP A 479 8.61 30.83 -24.77
C ASP A 479 8.35 29.46 -24.13
N LEU A 480 9.11 28.46 -24.58
CA LEU A 480 9.05 27.08 -24.08
C LEU A 480 10.17 26.76 -23.09
N THR A 481 11.06 27.70 -22.78
CA THR A 481 12.23 27.48 -21.91
C THR A 481 11.82 26.96 -20.52
N GLY A 482 10.69 27.43 -19.98
CA GLY A 482 10.15 26.97 -18.70
C GLY A 482 9.55 25.56 -18.71
N GLU A 483 9.36 24.95 -19.88
CA GLU A 483 8.83 23.59 -20.05
C GLU A 483 9.94 22.52 -20.05
N LEU A 484 11.22 22.92 -20.06
CA LEU A 484 12.35 21.99 -19.96
C LEU A 484 12.28 21.16 -18.67
N ALA A 485 12.24 19.85 -18.84
CA ALA A 485 12.32 18.90 -17.75
C ALA A 485 13.78 18.61 -17.39
N VAL A 486 14.10 18.60 -16.10
CA VAL A 486 15.41 18.16 -15.61
C VAL A 486 15.46 16.64 -15.55
N LEU A 487 16.54 16.06 -16.06
CA LEU A 487 16.88 14.63 -15.95
C LEU A 487 17.93 14.43 -14.84
N PRO A 488 17.83 13.34 -14.05
CA PRO A 488 18.82 13.05 -13.01
C PRO A 488 20.17 12.67 -13.62
N SER A 489 21.24 13.10 -12.96
CA SER A 489 22.60 12.63 -13.21
C SER A 489 22.95 11.43 -12.31
N ARG A 490 24.06 10.75 -12.60
CA ARG A 490 24.60 9.71 -11.72
C ARG A 490 24.93 10.23 -10.33
N ASP A 491 25.43 11.45 -10.23
CA ASP A 491 25.79 12.12 -8.97
C ASP A 491 24.55 12.35 -8.08
N ASP A 492 23.41 12.73 -8.68
CA ASP A 492 22.12 12.83 -7.98
C ASP A 492 21.67 11.48 -7.38
N LEU A 493 22.10 10.35 -7.97
CA LEU A 493 21.73 8.98 -7.56
C LEU A 493 22.84 8.22 -6.80
N SER A 494 24.06 8.76 -6.67
CA SER A 494 25.22 8.05 -6.13
C SER A 494 26.05 8.81 -5.08
N HIS A 495 25.60 10.00 -4.66
CA HIS A 495 26.18 10.80 -3.56
C HIS A 495 27.54 11.45 -3.82
N THR A 496 28.08 11.38 -5.03
CA THR A 496 29.25 12.17 -5.43
C THR A 496 28.76 13.47 -6.07
N GLY A 497 29.37 14.61 -5.76
CA GLY A 497 28.88 15.89 -6.26
C GLY A 497 29.57 16.32 -7.54
N SER A 498 28.78 16.61 -8.57
CA SER A 498 28.95 17.65 -9.61
C SER A 498 27.63 17.76 -10.41
N ASN A 499 27.14 18.97 -10.65
CA ASN A 499 25.78 19.21 -11.15
C ASN A 499 25.73 19.40 -12.68
N GLU A 500 26.35 18.52 -13.47
CA GLU A 500 26.10 18.53 -14.91
C GLU A 500 24.80 17.76 -15.21
N ARG A 501 23.68 18.47 -15.06
CA ARG A 501 22.35 17.93 -15.34
C ARG A 501 21.97 18.15 -16.80
N THR A 502 21.23 17.21 -17.34
CA THR A 502 20.66 17.30 -18.68
C THR A 502 19.20 17.74 -18.60
N TYR A 503 18.78 18.58 -19.54
CA TYR A 503 17.43 19.09 -19.68
C TYR A 503 16.83 18.62 -20.99
N PHE A 504 15.56 18.24 -20.95
CA PHE A 504 14.83 17.68 -22.10
C PHE A 504 13.46 18.34 -22.28
N LEU A 505 13.09 18.58 -23.54
CA LEU A 505 11.77 19.07 -23.93
C LEU A 505 11.28 18.29 -25.15
N GLU A 506 10.06 17.77 -25.09
CA GLU A 506 9.36 17.23 -26.24
C GLU A 506 8.14 18.11 -26.55
N HIS A 507 8.04 18.60 -27.78
CA HIS A 507 6.88 19.33 -28.26
C HIS A 507 6.29 18.65 -29.49
N LYS A 508 5.06 18.17 -29.36
CA LYS A 508 4.31 17.57 -30.47
C LYS A 508 3.53 18.64 -31.22
N THR A 509 3.79 18.80 -32.51
CA THR A 509 3.03 19.70 -33.39
C THR A 509 1.89 18.93 -34.05
N CYS A 510 0.69 19.51 -34.03
CA CYS A 510 -0.46 18.98 -34.77
C CYS A 510 -0.40 19.46 -36.22
N ALA A 511 -0.99 18.69 -37.14
CA ALA A 511 -1.21 19.09 -38.53
C ALA A 511 -2.11 20.33 -38.60
N ILE A 512 -1.48 21.49 -38.59
CA ILE A 512 -2.09 22.81 -38.72
C ILE A 512 -1.54 23.41 -40.03
N PRO A 513 -2.32 24.21 -40.77
CA PRO A 513 -1.89 24.81 -42.04
C PRO A 513 -0.74 25.84 -41.89
N PHE A 514 -0.33 26.17 -40.67
CA PHE A 514 0.73 27.13 -40.41
C PHE A 514 2.10 26.45 -40.30
N GLN A 515 3.12 27.11 -40.81
CA GLN A 515 4.50 26.66 -40.64
C GLN A 515 4.99 27.01 -39.23
N HIS A 516 5.48 25.99 -38.52
CA HIS A 516 6.08 26.15 -37.19
C HIS A 516 7.59 26.34 -37.30
N TYR A 517 8.11 27.34 -36.61
CA TYR A 517 9.54 27.59 -36.44
C TYR A 517 9.89 27.40 -34.96
N PHE A 518 11.00 26.74 -34.67
CA PHE A 518 11.58 26.69 -33.34
C PHE A 518 12.90 27.44 -33.37
N VAL A 519 13.02 28.47 -32.55
CA VAL A 519 14.21 29.31 -32.44
C VAL A 519 14.88 28.97 -31.12
N VAL A 520 16.10 28.46 -31.19
CA VAL A 520 16.93 28.18 -30.02
C VAL A 520 18.02 29.22 -29.97
N LYS A 521 18.07 29.99 -28.89
CA LYS A 521 19.17 30.89 -28.58
C LYS A 521 20.05 30.24 -27.54
N SER A 522 21.34 30.18 -27.79
CA SER A 522 22.29 29.61 -26.84
C SER A 522 23.58 30.40 -26.76
N ARG A 523 24.16 30.44 -25.57
CA ARG A 523 25.46 31.04 -25.32
C ARG A 523 26.19 30.23 -24.26
N SER A 524 27.46 29.93 -24.48
CA SER A 524 28.31 29.35 -23.46
C SER A 524 29.78 29.70 -23.67
N ALA A 525 30.54 29.76 -22.58
CA ALA A 525 31.99 29.93 -22.59
C ALA A 525 32.77 28.61 -22.43
N HIS A 526 32.07 27.48 -22.33
CA HIS A 526 32.66 26.16 -22.05
C HIS A 526 32.48 25.19 -23.21
N ASP A 527 33.57 24.50 -23.58
CA ASP A 527 33.60 23.52 -24.68
C ASP A 527 32.82 22.22 -24.38
N ASN A 528 32.46 21.97 -23.11
CA ASN A 528 31.72 20.77 -22.68
C ASN A 528 30.19 20.93 -22.74
N ARG A 529 29.66 22.06 -23.22
CA ARG A 529 28.22 22.26 -23.34
C ARG A 529 27.71 21.71 -24.68
N PHE A 530 26.44 21.32 -24.74
CA PHE A 530 25.82 20.93 -25.99
C PHE A 530 24.35 21.33 -26.05
N VAL A 531 23.87 21.52 -27.28
CA VAL A 531 22.45 21.66 -27.61
C VAL A 531 22.16 20.72 -28.76
N ALA A 532 21.27 19.76 -28.54
CA ALA A 532 20.79 18.84 -29.54
C ALA A 532 19.30 19.03 -29.78
N ALA A 533 18.88 19.02 -31.04
CA ALA A 533 17.48 19.12 -31.42
C ALA A 533 17.17 18.14 -32.55
N GLN A 534 16.00 17.52 -32.51
CA GLN A 534 15.58 16.57 -33.53
C GLN A 534 14.13 16.77 -33.92
N VAL A 535 13.86 16.74 -35.22
CA VAL A 535 12.49 16.76 -35.77
C VAL A 535 12.17 15.40 -36.35
N THR A 536 11.19 14.72 -35.76
CA THR A 536 10.73 13.39 -36.20
C THR A 536 9.35 13.51 -36.85
N LYS A 537 9.21 13.04 -38.09
CA LYS A 537 7.97 13.15 -38.90
C LYS A 537 6.94 12.06 -38.63
N SER A 538 7.34 10.93 -38.05
CA SER A 538 6.44 9.83 -37.70
C SER A 538 6.63 9.47 -36.23
N SER A 539 5.53 9.38 -35.49
CA SER A 539 5.57 8.90 -34.10
C SER A 539 6.04 7.44 -34.00
N SER A 540 5.98 6.66 -35.09
CA SER A 540 6.48 5.27 -35.13
C SER A 540 7.98 5.13 -34.91
N ASP A 541 8.75 6.18 -35.21
CA ASP A 541 10.22 6.12 -35.18
C ASP A 541 10.75 6.36 -33.76
N THR A 542 9.97 7.04 -32.92
CA THR A 542 10.30 7.36 -31.52
C THR A 542 9.40 6.63 -30.52
N GLU A 543 8.19 6.21 -30.89
CA GLU A 543 7.24 5.54 -30.01
C GLU A 543 6.82 4.18 -30.57
N ILE A 544 7.02 3.13 -29.77
CA ILE A 544 6.55 1.78 -30.08
C ILE A 544 5.54 1.35 -29.03
N ASP A 545 4.32 1.05 -29.47
CA ASP A 545 3.27 0.47 -28.65
C ASP A 545 3.31 -1.06 -28.78
N VAL A 546 3.54 -1.72 -27.66
CA VAL A 546 3.67 -3.18 -27.53
C VAL A 546 2.44 -3.73 -26.84
N THR A 547 1.61 -4.43 -27.61
CA THR A 547 0.45 -5.17 -27.11
C THR A 547 0.80 -6.65 -27.02
N ILE A 548 1.21 -7.10 -25.83
CA ILE A 548 1.53 -8.49 -25.53
C ILE A 548 0.67 -8.93 -24.34
N ASP A 549 0.12 -10.14 -24.43
CA ASP A 549 -0.63 -10.77 -23.35
C ASP A 549 0.30 -11.23 -22.21
N MET A 550 -0.22 -11.29 -20.98
CA MET A 550 0.59 -11.64 -19.81
C MET A 550 1.22 -13.03 -19.94
N PHE A 551 0.57 -13.99 -20.59
CA PHE A 551 1.09 -15.35 -20.76
C PHE A 551 2.33 -15.36 -21.66
N SER A 552 2.25 -14.76 -22.87
CA SER A 552 3.39 -14.65 -23.77
C SER A 552 4.54 -13.88 -23.13
N LEU A 553 4.23 -12.81 -22.40
CA LEU A 553 5.24 -12.02 -21.69
C LEU A 553 5.93 -12.82 -20.57
N PHE A 554 5.17 -13.64 -19.82
CA PHE A 554 5.69 -14.41 -18.70
C PHE A 554 6.69 -15.49 -19.12
N PHE A 555 6.48 -16.14 -20.27
CA PHE A 555 7.34 -17.23 -20.74
C PHE A 555 8.38 -16.81 -21.79
N GLY A 556 8.06 -15.85 -22.66
CA GLY A 556 8.91 -15.47 -23.78
C GLY A 556 9.63 -14.13 -23.60
N GLY A 557 9.11 -13.23 -22.75
CA GLY A 557 9.54 -11.83 -22.76
C GLY A 557 9.31 -11.15 -24.11
N PHE A 558 9.99 -10.03 -24.35
CA PHE A 558 10.07 -9.46 -25.70
C PHE A 558 11.43 -8.81 -25.94
N ARG A 559 11.79 -8.67 -27.22
CA ARG A 559 12.98 -7.95 -27.66
C ARG A 559 12.62 -7.06 -28.84
N ILE A 560 13.02 -5.80 -28.76
CA ILE A 560 12.77 -4.78 -29.76
C ILE A 560 14.11 -4.15 -30.13
N ILE A 561 14.32 -3.96 -31.43
CA ILE A 561 15.49 -3.26 -31.96
C ILE A 561 14.97 -2.02 -32.65
N PHE A 562 15.34 -0.84 -32.15
CA PHE A 562 15.03 0.41 -32.83
C PHE A 562 15.89 0.55 -34.10
N GLY A 563 15.32 1.22 -35.11
CA GLY A 563 15.96 1.40 -36.42
C GLY A 563 17.27 2.21 -36.38
N SER A 564 17.94 2.35 -37.53
CA SER A 564 19.25 2.99 -37.66
C SER A 564 19.26 4.53 -37.50
N THR A 565 18.09 5.17 -37.46
CA THR A 565 17.96 6.62 -37.22
C THR A 565 17.95 6.88 -35.73
N GLN A 566 19.01 7.49 -35.19
CA GLN A 566 19.12 7.81 -33.76
C GLN A 566 18.04 8.80 -33.35
N SER A 567 17.17 8.39 -32.43
CA SER A 567 16.27 9.29 -31.70
C SER A 567 16.95 9.78 -30.42
N LEU A 568 16.86 11.09 -30.13
CA LEU A 568 17.33 11.64 -28.85
C LEU A 568 16.60 10.98 -27.68
N MET A 569 15.31 10.68 -27.87
CA MET A 569 14.49 9.95 -26.93
C MET A 569 13.59 8.93 -27.61
N SER A 570 13.62 7.69 -27.08
CA SER A 570 12.78 6.57 -27.51
C SER A 570 11.80 6.19 -26.42
N THR A 571 10.55 5.94 -26.79
CA THR A 571 9.46 5.52 -25.90
C THR A 571 8.95 4.14 -26.29
N ILE A 572 8.85 3.25 -25.32
CA ILE A 572 8.20 1.94 -25.45
C ILE A 572 7.00 1.93 -24.51
N ARG A 573 5.79 1.76 -25.04
CA ARG A 573 4.59 1.57 -24.21
C ARG A 573 4.18 0.11 -24.21
N VAL A 574 4.18 -0.52 -23.04
CA VAL A 574 3.80 -1.93 -22.87
C VAL A 574 2.45 -1.99 -22.15
N ARG A 575 1.36 -2.12 -22.91
CA ARG A 575 -0.01 -2.02 -22.37
C ARG A 575 -0.39 -3.16 -21.41
N GLY A 576 0.18 -4.35 -21.60
CA GLY A 576 -0.08 -5.52 -20.75
C GLY A 576 0.60 -5.50 -19.39
N LEU A 577 1.53 -4.56 -19.14
CA LEU A 577 2.31 -4.49 -17.91
C LEU A 577 1.65 -3.62 -16.85
N VAL A 578 0.75 -4.23 -16.10
CA VAL A 578 0.01 -3.55 -15.03
C VAL A 578 0.17 -4.20 -13.66
N SER A 579 0.61 -5.45 -13.59
CA SER A 579 0.66 -6.21 -12.33
C SER A 579 1.76 -5.71 -11.39
N SER A 580 1.41 -5.48 -10.13
CA SER A 580 2.36 -5.17 -9.05
C SER A 580 3.05 -6.41 -8.45
N LEU A 581 2.70 -7.61 -8.92
CA LEU A 581 3.19 -8.90 -8.39
C LEU A 581 4.36 -9.48 -9.20
N ILE A 582 4.53 -9.07 -10.45
CA ILE A 582 5.56 -9.59 -11.35
C ILE A 582 6.62 -8.50 -11.55
N THR A 583 7.88 -8.89 -11.47
CA THR A 583 9.04 -8.00 -11.69
C THR A 583 9.80 -8.44 -12.94
N TYR A 584 10.51 -7.51 -13.56
CA TYR A 584 11.17 -7.74 -14.85
C TYR A 584 12.63 -7.25 -14.80
N LYS A 585 13.42 -7.74 -15.74
CA LYS A 585 14.75 -7.22 -16.06
C LYS A 585 14.73 -6.65 -17.47
N LEU A 586 15.03 -5.37 -17.55
CA LEU A 586 15.22 -4.67 -18.80
C LEU A 586 16.71 -4.68 -19.13
N ARG A 587 17.06 -5.17 -20.32
CA ARG A 587 18.41 -5.12 -20.86
C ARG A 587 18.43 -4.11 -22.00
N ILE A 588 19.34 -3.16 -21.90
CA ILE A 588 19.55 -2.12 -22.91
C ILE A 588 20.98 -2.26 -23.39
N ALA A 589 21.17 -2.44 -24.70
CA ALA A 589 22.49 -2.52 -25.30
C ALA A 589 22.63 -1.45 -26.39
N THR A 590 23.59 -0.54 -26.19
CA THR A 590 24.01 0.48 -27.17
C THR A 590 25.37 0.07 -27.76
N ARG A 591 25.46 -0.15 -29.08
CA ARG A 591 26.61 -0.88 -29.66
C ARG A 591 27.85 -0.04 -30.04
N LEU A 592 27.80 1.30 -30.17
CA LEU A 592 29.00 2.11 -30.48
C LEU A 592 28.92 3.56 -29.96
N CYS A 593 29.91 3.96 -29.14
CA CYS A 593 30.17 5.36 -28.75
C CYS A 593 31.68 5.63 -28.82
N LYS A 594 32.12 6.70 -29.52
CA LYS A 594 33.54 7.10 -29.57
C LYS A 594 33.90 8.16 -28.51
N SER A 595 32.97 9.06 -28.22
CA SER A 595 33.04 10.10 -27.17
C SER A 595 31.67 10.20 -26.52
N ARG A 596 31.61 10.56 -25.24
CA ARG A 596 30.34 10.72 -24.50
C ARG A 596 30.09 12.20 -24.19
N LEU A 597 28.89 12.68 -24.48
CA LEU A 597 28.41 14.03 -24.14
C LEU A 597 27.44 14.01 -22.97
N MET A 598 26.74 12.90 -22.76
CA MET A 598 25.87 12.73 -21.60
C MET A 598 25.79 11.29 -21.17
N GLU A 599 25.38 11.08 -19.92
CA GLU A 599 24.98 9.78 -19.42
C GLU A 599 23.62 9.38 -20.03
N THR A 600 23.48 8.12 -20.42
CA THR A 600 22.17 7.62 -20.87
C THR A 600 21.23 7.51 -19.68
N VAL A 601 20.00 7.97 -19.86
CA VAL A 601 18.98 7.95 -18.82
C VAL A 601 17.83 7.08 -19.31
N THR A 602 17.37 6.16 -18.45
CA THR A 602 16.17 5.37 -18.69
C THR A 602 15.17 5.65 -17.59
N ARG A 603 13.94 5.97 -17.96
CA ARG A 603 12.83 6.16 -17.04
C ARG A 603 11.79 5.08 -17.23
N GLN A 604 11.46 4.39 -16.15
CA GLN A 604 10.22 3.62 -16.04
C GLN A 604 9.11 4.53 -15.53
N HIS A 605 7.97 4.55 -16.21
CA HIS A 605 6.86 5.45 -15.90
C HIS A 605 5.51 4.74 -15.98
N MET A 606 4.63 5.05 -15.02
CA MET A 606 3.22 4.66 -15.04
C MET A 606 2.31 5.88 -14.90
N ALA A 607 1.62 6.23 -15.98
CA ALA A 607 0.77 7.42 -16.05
C ALA A 607 -0.44 7.34 -15.10
N THR A 608 -0.91 6.14 -14.78
CA THR A 608 -2.08 5.93 -13.90
C THR A 608 -1.81 6.33 -12.44
N THR A 609 -0.57 6.16 -11.98
CA THR A 609 -0.13 6.36 -10.58
C THR A 609 0.88 7.49 -10.41
N PHE A 610 1.28 8.15 -11.51
CA PHE A 610 2.39 9.13 -11.54
C PHE A 610 3.69 8.58 -10.94
N GLU A 611 3.90 7.27 -11.03
CA GLU A 611 5.16 6.66 -10.64
C GLU A 611 6.18 6.85 -11.76
N SER A 612 7.34 7.39 -11.41
CA SER A 612 8.53 7.43 -12.25
C SER A 612 9.72 6.94 -11.45
N LYS A 613 10.56 6.10 -12.06
CA LYS A 613 11.91 5.82 -11.55
C LYS A 613 12.91 5.99 -12.67
N TYR A 614 14.06 6.54 -12.33
CA TYR A 614 15.13 6.84 -13.26
C TYR A 614 16.33 5.95 -12.99
N HIS A 615 16.96 5.50 -14.07
CA HIS A 615 18.14 4.66 -14.07
C HIS A 615 19.17 5.31 -14.99
N VAL A 616 20.32 5.66 -14.44
CA VAL A 616 21.40 6.34 -15.16
C VAL A 616 22.50 5.32 -15.44
N GLU A 617 23.01 5.30 -16.67
CA GLU A 617 24.14 4.47 -17.12
C GLU A 617 24.04 2.99 -16.70
N SER A 618 22.91 2.35 -17.01
CA SER A 618 22.63 0.98 -16.59
C SER A 618 22.22 0.08 -17.77
N ASP A 619 23.05 -0.92 -18.07
CA ASP A 619 22.76 -1.92 -19.12
C ASP A 619 21.66 -2.91 -18.70
N VAL A 620 21.57 -3.20 -17.40
CA VAL A 620 20.56 -4.10 -16.82
C VAL A 620 19.83 -3.36 -15.72
N ILE A 621 18.52 -3.19 -15.91
CA ILE A 621 17.65 -2.44 -15.03
C ILE A 621 16.60 -3.38 -14.44
N ASP A 622 16.46 -3.34 -13.11
CA ASP A 622 15.39 -4.04 -12.38
C ASP A 622 14.10 -3.21 -12.45
N ILE A 623 13.09 -3.74 -13.12
CA ILE A 623 11.79 -3.10 -13.33
C ILE A 623 10.77 -3.68 -12.35
N ASN A 624 10.25 -2.81 -11.48
CA ASN A 624 9.17 -3.13 -10.56
C ASN A 624 8.12 -2.01 -10.55
N LEU A 625 6.86 -2.37 -10.34
CA LEU A 625 5.69 -1.52 -10.63
C LEU A 625 4.76 -1.42 -9.42
N HIS A 626 4.20 -0.23 -9.18
CA HIS A 626 3.11 0.03 -8.24
C HIS A 626 1.77 0.21 -8.97
N GLY A 627 1.45 -0.72 -9.87
CA GLY A 627 0.25 -0.70 -10.70
C GLY A 627 -0.99 -1.30 -10.04
N GLN A 628 -1.57 -2.30 -10.69
CA GLN A 628 -2.76 -3.02 -10.21
C GLN A 628 -2.38 -3.90 -9.00
N ALA A 629 -2.95 -3.58 -7.85
CA ALA A 629 -2.73 -4.28 -6.60
C ALA A 629 -3.90 -5.24 -6.28
N PRO A 630 -3.63 -6.36 -5.57
CA PRO A 630 -4.67 -7.20 -5.00
C PRO A 630 -5.66 -6.39 -4.17
N PHE A 631 -6.95 -6.74 -4.25
CA PHE A 631 -8.07 -6.10 -3.54
C PHE A 631 -8.38 -4.66 -3.97
N PHE A 632 -7.61 -4.10 -4.91
CA PHE A 632 -7.86 -2.80 -5.51
C PHE A 632 -8.80 -2.94 -6.71
N PRO A 633 -9.72 -2.00 -6.99
CA PRO A 633 -10.55 -2.10 -8.20
C PRO A 633 -9.76 -1.82 -9.49
N PRO A 634 -10.18 -2.43 -10.62
CA PRO A 634 -9.55 -2.17 -11.91
C PRO A 634 -9.81 -0.73 -12.31
N VAL A 635 -8.74 0.02 -12.53
CA VAL A 635 -8.83 1.24 -13.32
C VAL A 635 -8.94 0.79 -14.78
N VAL A 636 -9.73 1.47 -15.61
CA VAL A 636 -9.69 1.33 -17.07
C VAL A 636 -9.33 2.71 -17.61
N SER A 637 -8.17 2.83 -18.24
CA SER A 637 -7.69 4.09 -18.82
C SER A 637 -6.94 3.81 -20.12
N ALA A 638 -7.04 4.72 -21.08
CA ALA A 638 -6.32 4.62 -22.35
C ALA A 638 -4.79 4.65 -22.16
N ASP A 639 -4.31 5.28 -21.07
CA ASP A 639 -2.89 5.46 -20.75
C ASP A 639 -2.37 4.32 -19.83
N GLN A 640 -2.87 3.09 -19.97
CA GLN A 640 -2.50 1.96 -19.12
C GLN A 640 -1.27 1.19 -19.58
N GLY A 641 -0.47 0.77 -18.61
CA GLY A 641 0.71 -0.05 -18.81
C GLY A 641 2.00 0.65 -18.37
N LEU A 642 3.12 -0.04 -18.59
CA LEU A 642 4.45 0.49 -18.35
C LEU A 642 4.91 1.30 -19.57
N VAL A 643 5.38 2.52 -19.33
CA VAL A 643 6.07 3.34 -20.33
C VAL A 643 7.54 3.38 -19.99
N ILE A 644 8.40 2.95 -20.92
CA ILE A 644 9.85 3.02 -20.81
C ILE A 644 10.32 4.13 -21.74
N GLN A 645 10.98 5.14 -21.19
CA GLN A 645 11.58 6.24 -21.93
C GLN A 645 13.09 6.13 -21.81
N HIS A 646 13.81 6.16 -22.93
CA HIS A 646 15.27 6.07 -22.97
C HIS A 646 15.84 7.27 -23.71
N TRP A 647 16.70 8.04 -23.04
CA TRP A 647 17.45 9.15 -23.63
C TRP A 647 18.84 8.67 -24.01
N SER A 648 19.14 8.78 -25.30
CA SER A 648 20.40 8.34 -25.88
C SER A 648 21.37 9.50 -26.00
N ASP A 649 22.66 9.24 -25.84
CA ASP A 649 23.69 10.26 -26.05
C ASP A 649 23.75 10.63 -27.56
N PRO A 650 23.62 11.91 -27.92
CA PRO A 650 23.64 12.35 -29.32
C PRO A 650 24.98 12.12 -30.04
N ALA A 651 26.09 11.85 -29.32
CA ALA A 651 27.36 11.47 -29.93
C ALA A 651 27.46 9.97 -30.29
N CYS A 652 26.54 9.14 -29.80
CA CYS A 652 26.59 7.70 -29.97
C CYS A 652 25.79 7.23 -31.18
N SER A 653 26.35 6.31 -31.98
CA SER A 653 25.70 5.83 -33.21
C SER A 653 25.45 4.33 -33.22
N GLY A 654 24.19 3.92 -33.29
CA GLY A 654 23.81 2.52 -33.50
C GLY A 654 22.35 2.24 -33.14
N PRO A 655 21.83 1.06 -33.51
CA PRO A 655 20.50 0.65 -33.11
C PRO A 655 20.44 0.39 -31.60
N LEU A 656 19.34 0.81 -30.97
CA LEU A 656 19.04 0.53 -29.57
C LEU A 656 18.36 -0.84 -29.47
N ASP A 657 19.03 -1.79 -28.81
CA ASP A 657 18.50 -3.14 -28.57
C ASP A 657 17.96 -3.22 -27.14
N VAL A 658 16.65 -3.42 -27.03
CA VAL A 658 15.92 -3.45 -25.75
C VAL A 658 15.25 -4.80 -25.59
N ALA A 659 15.58 -5.52 -24.51
CA ALA A 659 14.94 -6.78 -24.17
C ALA A 659 14.36 -6.73 -22.76
N LEU A 660 13.10 -7.17 -22.61
CA LEU A 660 12.43 -7.28 -21.32
C LEU A 660 12.15 -8.76 -21.02
N VAL A 661 12.63 -9.24 -19.86
CA VAL A 661 12.47 -10.62 -19.41
C VAL A 661 11.92 -10.64 -17.99
N VAL A 662 11.10 -11.63 -17.64
CA VAL A 662 10.58 -11.79 -16.28
C VAL A 662 11.67 -12.19 -15.29
N ASP A 663 11.71 -11.54 -14.13
CA ASP A 663 12.50 -11.97 -12.99
C ASP A 663 11.64 -12.83 -12.06
N TYR A 664 11.60 -14.14 -12.32
CA TYR A 664 10.81 -15.08 -11.51
C TYR A 664 11.21 -15.06 -10.04
N LEU A 665 12.52 -14.97 -9.76
CA LEU A 665 13.01 -14.96 -8.39
C LEU A 665 12.64 -13.66 -7.70
N GLY A 666 12.82 -12.52 -8.36
CA GLY A 666 12.40 -11.20 -7.86
C GLY A 666 10.90 -11.08 -7.60
N SER A 667 10.08 -11.71 -8.44
CA SER A 667 8.61 -11.68 -8.33
C SER A 667 8.12 -12.33 -7.04
N LEU A 668 8.79 -13.39 -6.56
CA LEU A 668 8.44 -14.05 -5.29
C LEU A 668 8.48 -13.09 -4.10
N GLY A 669 9.40 -12.12 -4.08
CA GLY A 669 9.52 -11.13 -3.01
C GLY A 669 8.30 -10.21 -2.93
N LYS A 670 7.64 -9.91 -4.06
CA LYS A 670 6.47 -9.01 -4.10
C LYS A 670 5.21 -9.63 -3.48
N LEU A 671 5.19 -10.96 -3.25
CA LEU A 671 4.08 -11.66 -2.60
C LEU A 671 3.94 -11.32 -1.10
N VAL A 672 5.04 -10.98 -0.41
CA VAL A 672 5.05 -10.82 1.06
C VAL A 672 4.09 -9.72 1.51
N MET A 673 4.23 -8.50 0.97
CA MET A 673 3.47 -7.34 1.45
C MET A 673 1.96 -7.46 1.23
N ARG A 674 1.55 -8.18 0.18
CA ARG A 674 0.15 -8.29 -0.25
C ARG A 674 -0.55 -9.55 0.27
N PHE A 675 0.20 -10.62 0.55
CA PHE A 675 -0.35 -11.92 0.93
C PHE A 675 0.16 -12.49 2.27
N ARG A 676 0.92 -11.74 3.07
CA ARG A 676 1.39 -12.19 4.41
C ARG A 676 0.29 -12.76 5.30
N VAL A 677 -0.91 -12.22 5.20
CA VAL A 677 -2.09 -12.64 5.98
C VAL A 677 -2.61 -14.03 5.56
N VAL A 678 -2.40 -14.44 4.31
CA VAL A 678 -2.82 -15.76 3.81
C VAL A 678 -2.18 -16.89 4.63
N LEU A 679 -0.95 -16.69 5.10
CA LEU A 679 -0.21 -17.64 5.94
C LEU A 679 -0.81 -17.82 7.35
N ILE A 680 -1.79 -16.98 7.74
CA ILE A 680 -2.56 -17.12 8.98
C ILE A 680 -3.94 -17.71 8.67
N VAL A 681 -4.60 -17.20 7.63
CA VAL A 681 -5.99 -17.51 7.27
C VAL A 681 -6.16 -18.94 6.74
N TYR A 682 -5.36 -19.34 5.76
CA TYR A 682 -5.55 -20.63 5.08
C TYR A 682 -5.21 -21.84 5.96
N PRO A 683 -4.17 -21.80 6.83
CA PRO A 683 -3.94 -22.87 7.80
C PRO A 683 -5.13 -23.11 8.75
N LEU A 684 -5.86 -22.07 9.13
CA LEU A 684 -7.06 -22.22 9.95
C LEU A 684 -8.17 -23.00 9.24
N ALA A 685 -8.45 -22.68 7.97
CA ALA A 685 -9.41 -23.43 7.16
C ALA A 685 -9.01 -24.91 7.04
N MET A 686 -7.72 -25.19 6.82
CA MET A 686 -7.22 -26.56 6.73
C MET A 686 -7.30 -27.30 8.07
N ALA A 687 -6.98 -26.65 9.18
CA ALA A 687 -7.12 -27.23 10.51
C ALA A 687 -8.58 -27.57 10.84
N LEU A 688 -9.55 -26.73 10.42
CA LEU A 688 -10.98 -27.01 10.57
C LEU A 688 -11.42 -28.27 9.81
N LEU A 689 -10.98 -28.41 8.56
CA LEU A 689 -11.26 -29.61 7.76
C LEU A 689 -10.62 -30.87 8.37
N VAL A 690 -9.42 -30.76 8.96
CA VAL A 690 -8.80 -31.89 9.68
C VAL A 690 -9.62 -32.29 10.90
N VAL A 691 -10.08 -31.34 11.72
CA VAL A 691 -10.93 -31.62 12.88
C VAL A 691 -12.25 -32.25 12.44
N TRP A 692 -12.86 -31.78 11.36
CA TRP A 692 -14.05 -32.41 10.77
C TRP A 692 -13.77 -33.86 10.35
N LEU A 693 -12.69 -34.13 9.62
CA LEU A 693 -12.31 -35.49 9.24
C LEU A 693 -12.07 -36.40 10.45
N GLN A 694 -11.45 -35.87 11.52
CA GLN A 694 -11.28 -36.62 12.77
C GLN A 694 -12.64 -37.03 13.35
N THR A 695 -13.66 -36.15 13.33
CA THR A 695 -15.01 -36.49 13.82
C THR A 695 -15.72 -37.55 12.96
N VAL A 696 -15.64 -37.44 11.63
CA VAL A 696 -16.26 -38.40 10.69
C VAL A 696 -15.67 -39.81 10.86
N VAL A 697 -14.34 -39.92 10.97
CA VAL A 697 -13.71 -41.23 11.13
C VAL A 697 -13.91 -41.79 12.54
N TYR A 698 -14.02 -40.91 13.54
CA TYR A 698 -14.37 -41.33 14.90
C TYR A 698 -15.76 -41.93 14.97
N ASN A 699 -16.75 -41.37 14.29
CA ASN A 699 -18.12 -41.90 14.29
C ASN A 699 -18.24 -43.25 13.58
N SER A 700 -17.43 -43.48 12.54
CA SER A 700 -17.47 -44.74 11.78
C SER A 700 -16.63 -45.86 12.40
N THR A 701 -15.47 -45.52 12.99
CA THR A 701 -14.51 -46.54 13.49
C THR A 701 -14.42 -46.64 15.01
N GLY A 702 -14.96 -45.67 15.74
CA GLY A 702 -14.80 -45.54 17.20
C GLY A 702 -13.38 -45.16 17.65
N SER A 703 -12.47 -44.87 16.71
CA SER A 703 -11.07 -44.48 16.96
C SER A 703 -10.82 -43.06 16.48
N LEU A 704 -10.20 -42.22 17.33
CA LEU A 704 -9.90 -40.83 16.98
C LEU A 704 -8.47 -40.72 16.48
N LEU A 705 -8.31 -40.31 15.22
CA LEU A 705 -7.02 -40.18 14.57
C LEU A 705 -6.20 -39.05 15.19
N SER A 706 -4.87 -39.19 15.16
CA SER A 706 -4.00 -38.05 15.48
C SER A 706 -4.17 -36.95 14.42
N PHE A 707 -3.88 -35.72 14.79
CA PHE A 707 -4.00 -34.59 13.86
C PHE A 707 -3.14 -34.79 12.60
N GLN A 708 -1.92 -35.33 12.74
CA GLN A 708 -1.03 -35.63 11.61
C GLN A 708 -1.61 -36.74 10.72
N GLN A 709 -2.27 -37.74 11.29
CA GLN A 709 -2.95 -38.78 10.50
C GLN A 709 -4.17 -38.18 9.76
N GLY A 710 -4.94 -37.31 10.40
CA GLY A 710 -6.03 -36.56 9.78
C GLY A 710 -5.55 -35.72 8.60
N LEU A 711 -4.44 -35.00 8.76
CA LEU A 711 -3.82 -34.20 7.69
C LEU A 711 -3.33 -35.07 6.53
N ARG A 712 -2.74 -36.24 6.81
CA ARG A 712 -2.35 -37.21 5.76
C ARG A 712 -3.56 -37.73 4.97
N MET A 713 -4.68 -37.97 5.63
CA MET A 713 -5.91 -38.39 4.95
C MET A 713 -6.49 -37.27 4.08
N LEU A 714 -6.50 -36.03 4.59
CA LEU A 714 -6.93 -34.86 3.84
C LEU A 714 -6.09 -34.68 2.57
N VAL A 715 -4.77 -34.82 2.68
CA VAL A 715 -3.87 -34.75 1.52
C VAL A 715 -4.09 -35.91 0.55
N ALA A 716 -4.27 -37.13 1.06
CA ALA A 716 -4.42 -38.32 0.21
C ALA A 716 -5.70 -38.32 -0.64
N HIS A 717 -6.82 -37.81 -0.10
CA HIS A 717 -8.13 -37.93 -0.75
C HIS A 717 -8.74 -36.58 -1.14
N GLY A 718 -8.45 -35.51 -0.40
CA GLY A 718 -9.06 -34.20 -0.59
C GLY A 718 -8.23 -33.23 -1.43
N LEU A 719 -6.90 -33.38 -1.49
CA LEU A 719 -6.02 -32.35 -2.08
C LEU A 719 -6.36 -32.03 -3.53
N ALA A 720 -6.50 -33.03 -4.39
CA ALA A 720 -6.80 -32.80 -5.81
C ALA A 720 -8.13 -32.05 -6.01
N ALA A 721 -9.17 -32.43 -5.28
CA ALA A 721 -10.47 -31.76 -5.33
C ALA A 721 -10.37 -30.31 -4.83
N MET A 722 -9.69 -30.07 -3.70
CA MET A 722 -9.51 -28.72 -3.16
C MET A 722 -8.73 -27.82 -4.12
N LEU A 723 -7.66 -28.33 -4.75
CA LEU A 723 -6.87 -27.58 -5.74
C LEU A 723 -7.70 -27.25 -6.99
N LEU A 724 -8.51 -28.18 -7.48
CA LEU A 724 -9.41 -27.92 -8.62
C LEU A 724 -10.47 -26.87 -8.27
N VAL A 725 -11.13 -27.00 -7.13
CA VAL A 725 -12.19 -26.07 -6.69
C VAL A 725 -11.63 -24.67 -6.50
N ILE A 726 -10.50 -24.51 -5.78
CA ILE A 726 -9.95 -23.18 -5.53
C ILE A 726 -9.43 -22.52 -6.82
N SER A 727 -8.92 -23.31 -7.77
CA SER A 727 -8.50 -22.83 -9.09
C SER A 727 -9.70 -22.37 -9.93
N ALA A 728 -10.77 -23.18 -9.96
CA ALA A 728 -12.00 -22.84 -10.68
C ALA A 728 -12.66 -21.59 -10.09
N VAL A 729 -12.70 -21.47 -8.75
CA VAL A 729 -13.19 -20.27 -8.07
C VAL A 729 -12.33 -19.05 -8.38
N SER A 730 -10.99 -19.18 -8.35
CA SER A 730 -10.08 -18.08 -8.70
C SER A 730 -10.30 -17.60 -10.13
N LEU A 731 -10.40 -18.51 -11.10
CA LEU A 731 -10.69 -18.18 -12.49
C LEU A 731 -12.07 -17.52 -12.63
N CYS A 732 -13.10 -18.11 -12.04
CA CYS A 732 -14.46 -17.58 -12.09
C CYS A 732 -14.53 -16.14 -11.55
N LEU A 733 -13.90 -15.87 -10.41
CA LEU A 733 -13.85 -14.52 -9.83
C LEU A 733 -13.16 -13.52 -10.77
N THR A 734 -12.01 -13.88 -11.34
CA THR A 734 -11.28 -12.99 -12.28
C THR A 734 -12.09 -12.68 -13.56
N TYR A 735 -12.75 -13.69 -14.15
CA TYR A 735 -13.59 -13.49 -15.34
C TYR A 735 -14.85 -12.66 -15.06
N VAL A 736 -15.48 -12.86 -13.90
CA VAL A 736 -16.62 -12.03 -13.47
C VAL A 736 -16.19 -10.57 -13.30
N GLN A 737 -15.01 -10.32 -12.73
CA GLN A 737 -14.48 -8.98 -12.51
C GLN A 737 -14.11 -8.25 -13.81
N GLN A 738 -13.60 -8.95 -14.82
CA GLN A 738 -13.27 -8.37 -16.14
C GLN A 738 -14.51 -8.02 -17.00
N GLY A 739 -15.71 -8.30 -16.50
CA GLY A 739 -16.96 -7.96 -17.18
C GLY A 739 -17.33 -8.88 -18.35
N SER A 740 -16.57 -9.96 -18.62
CA SER A 740 -16.89 -10.92 -19.70
C SER A 740 -18.19 -11.70 -19.42
N MET A 741 -18.55 -11.87 -18.14
CA MET A 741 -19.84 -12.44 -17.70
C MET A 741 -20.90 -11.40 -17.32
N MET A 742 -20.62 -10.09 -17.49
CA MET A 742 -21.55 -9.02 -17.09
C MET A 742 -22.77 -8.90 -18.01
N SER A 743 -22.78 -9.57 -19.17
CA SER A 743 -23.97 -9.64 -20.04
C SER A 743 -25.09 -10.50 -19.44
N LEU A 744 -24.75 -11.55 -18.67
CA LEU A 744 -25.73 -12.43 -18.04
C LEU A 744 -26.37 -11.80 -16.79
N GLY A 745 -25.62 -10.95 -16.07
CA GLY A 745 -26.09 -10.24 -14.88
C GLY A 745 -27.01 -9.04 -15.17
N ARG A 746 -26.96 -8.46 -16.37
CA ARG A 746 -27.85 -7.35 -16.77
C ARG A 746 -29.32 -7.74 -16.88
N HIS A 747 -29.64 -9.03 -17.02
CA HIS A 747 -31.04 -9.49 -17.06
C HIS A 747 -31.72 -9.56 -15.69
N PHE A 748 -30.95 -9.52 -14.59
CA PHE A 748 -31.50 -9.63 -13.23
C PHE A 748 -31.45 -8.32 -12.43
N MET A 749 -31.07 -7.18 -13.02
CA MET A 749 -30.92 -5.90 -12.30
C MET A 749 -31.54 -4.72 -13.06
N PRO A 750 -32.24 -3.79 -12.37
CA PRO A 750 -32.74 -2.57 -12.97
C PRO A 750 -31.58 -1.66 -13.41
N SER A 751 -31.76 -1.07 -14.58
CA SER A 751 -30.91 -0.06 -15.22
C SER A 751 -30.73 1.19 -14.35
N ASP A 752 -29.61 1.90 -14.57
CA ASP A 752 -29.34 3.34 -14.30
C ASP A 752 -28.46 3.78 -13.11
N ASN A 753 -28.01 2.90 -12.21
CA ASN A 753 -27.11 3.34 -11.13
C ASN A 753 -25.65 2.90 -11.32
N SER A 754 -24.81 3.79 -11.86
CA SER A 754 -23.34 3.65 -11.94
C SER A 754 -22.67 3.43 -10.57
N GLN A 755 -23.32 3.83 -9.47
CA GLN A 755 -22.86 3.57 -8.10
C GLN A 755 -23.07 2.12 -7.66
N ALA A 756 -24.11 1.45 -8.15
CA ALA A 756 -24.39 0.05 -7.81
C ALA A 756 -23.37 -0.90 -8.47
N SER A 757 -22.95 -0.61 -9.70
CA SER A 757 -21.91 -1.39 -10.39
C SER A 757 -20.53 -1.22 -9.75
N ALA A 758 -20.15 -0.02 -9.31
CA ALA A 758 -18.89 0.22 -8.61
C ALA A 758 -18.83 -0.52 -7.25
N LYS A 759 -19.92 -0.48 -6.47
CA LYS A 759 -20.03 -1.22 -5.20
C LYS A 759 -19.99 -2.74 -5.41
N TYR A 760 -20.55 -3.23 -6.51
CA TYR A 760 -20.54 -4.65 -6.86
C TYR A 760 -19.14 -5.14 -7.27
N VAL A 761 -18.41 -4.36 -8.08
CA VAL A 761 -17.03 -4.65 -8.46
C VAL A 761 -16.12 -4.62 -7.23
N MET A 762 -16.30 -3.66 -6.32
CA MET A 762 -15.55 -3.60 -5.05
C MET A 762 -15.82 -4.83 -4.16
N LEU A 763 -17.08 -5.23 -3.99
CA LEU A 763 -17.46 -6.42 -3.20
C LEU A 763 -16.89 -7.73 -3.78
N MET A 764 -16.64 -7.79 -5.09
CA MET A 764 -16.02 -8.95 -5.73
C MET A 764 -14.49 -8.95 -5.60
N ASN A 765 -13.86 -7.78 -5.49
CA ASN A 765 -12.41 -7.65 -5.29
C ASN A 765 -11.97 -8.04 -3.88
N ASP A 766 -12.86 -7.98 -2.90
CA ASP A 766 -12.60 -8.37 -1.52
C ASP A 766 -12.47 -9.90 -1.32
N LYS A 767 -12.70 -10.71 -2.36
CA LYS A 767 -12.78 -12.17 -2.28
C LYS A 767 -11.45 -12.85 -2.63
N LEU A 768 -11.18 -13.96 -1.95
CA LEU A 768 -10.05 -14.87 -2.10
C LEU A 768 -8.69 -14.14 -1.99
N LEU A 769 -8.06 -13.85 -3.13
CA LEU A 769 -6.79 -13.14 -3.23
C LEU A 769 -6.93 -11.76 -3.89
N GLY A 770 -8.14 -11.33 -4.26
CA GLY A 770 -8.39 -10.04 -4.92
C GLY A 770 -7.60 -9.85 -6.23
N LEU A 771 -7.30 -10.95 -6.93
CA LEU A 771 -6.57 -10.95 -8.21
C LEU A 771 -7.52 -10.55 -9.33
N GLN A 772 -7.01 -9.79 -10.30
CA GLN A 772 -7.78 -9.26 -11.43
C GLN A 772 -7.36 -9.85 -12.79
N ASP A 773 -6.18 -10.48 -12.85
CA ASP A 773 -5.66 -11.14 -14.04
C ASP A 773 -5.92 -12.66 -13.96
N PRO A 774 -6.69 -13.25 -14.90
CA PRO A 774 -6.93 -14.68 -14.98
C PRO A 774 -5.65 -15.51 -15.03
N PHE A 775 -4.55 -14.98 -15.58
CA PHE A 775 -3.27 -15.71 -15.65
C PHE A 775 -2.73 -16.11 -14.26
N LEU A 776 -3.01 -15.31 -13.23
CA LEU A 776 -2.51 -15.52 -11.87
C LEU A 776 -3.33 -16.51 -11.03
N TRP A 777 -4.26 -17.26 -11.64
CA TRP A 777 -5.12 -18.23 -10.95
C TRP A 777 -4.35 -19.25 -10.12
N TRP A 778 -3.13 -19.61 -10.54
CA TRP A 778 -2.27 -20.61 -9.90
C TRP A 778 -1.75 -20.18 -8.52
N LEU A 779 -1.83 -18.88 -8.16
CA LEU A 779 -1.43 -18.39 -6.84
C LEU A 779 -2.32 -18.95 -5.72
N ALA A 780 -3.62 -19.07 -5.95
CA ALA A 780 -4.56 -19.60 -4.96
C ALA A 780 -4.28 -21.06 -4.56
N PRO A 781 -4.16 -22.03 -5.50
CA PRO A 781 -3.77 -23.40 -5.16
C PRO A 781 -2.35 -23.49 -4.60
N LEU A 782 -1.41 -22.64 -5.05
CA LEU A 782 -0.05 -22.58 -4.49
C LEU A 782 -0.08 -22.19 -3.00
N PHE A 783 -0.82 -21.13 -2.63
CA PHE A 783 -0.92 -20.72 -1.23
C PHE A 783 -1.63 -21.76 -0.37
N LEU A 784 -2.61 -22.49 -0.92
CA LEU A 784 -3.23 -23.61 -0.22
C LEU A 784 -2.20 -24.72 0.09
N LEU A 785 -1.37 -25.10 -0.88
CA LEU A 785 -0.29 -26.08 -0.69
C LEU A 785 0.72 -25.63 0.37
N VAL A 786 1.18 -24.38 0.29
CA VAL A 786 2.12 -23.79 1.26
C VAL A 786 1.50 -23.77 2.65
N SER A 787 0.21 -23.46 2.75
CA SER A 787 -0.52 -23.42 4.02
C SER A 787 -0.66 -24.80 4.67
N ILE A 788 -0.85 -25.87 3.87
CA ILE A 788 -0.87 -27.24 4.38
C ILE A 788 0.49 -27.64 4.96
N GLY A 789 1.59 -27.31 4.29
CA GLY A 789 2.93 -27.61 4.80
C GLY A 789 3.31 -26.77 6.02
N MET A 790 2.92 -25.49 6.04
CA MET A 790 3.04 -24.61 7.21
C MET A 790 2.25 -25.15 8.42
N LEU A 791 1.00 -25.56 8.21
CA LEU A 791 0.17 -26.19 9.25
C LEU A 791 0.80 -27.47 9.79
N ASN A 792 1.33 -28.32 8.90
CA ASN A 792 2.03 -29.53 9.32
C ASN A 792 3.24 -29.18 10.20
N THR A 793 4.07 -28.23 9.75
CA THR A 793 5.25 -27.74 10.49
C THR A 793 4.87 -27.20 11.87
N ALA A 794 3.86 -26.33 11.94
CA ALA A 794 3.36 -25.76 13.19
C ALA A 794 2.82 -26.84 14.13
N SER A 795 2.08 -27.82 13.62
CA SER A 795 1.56 -28.94 14.44
C SER A 795 2.67 -29.87 14.94
N LEU A 796 3.70 -30.13 14.15
CA LEU A 796 4.86 -30.92 14.59
C LEU A 796 5.67 -30.17 15.66
N PHE A 797 5.86 -28.86 15.50
CA PHE A 797 6.49 -28.02 16.50
C PHE A 797 5.69 -28.01 17.81
N LEU A 798 4.37 -27.86 17.72
CA LEU A 798 3.48 -27.92 18.88
C LEU A 798 3.56 -29.27 19.62
N ASP A 799 3.52 -30.37 18.87
CA ASP A 799 3.68 -31.72 19.43
C ASP A 799 5.05 -31.91 20.11
N PHE A 800 6.12 -31.38 19.50
CA PHE A 800 7.46 -31.36 20.09
C PHE A 800 7.50 -30.57 21.41
N VAL A 801 6.89 -29.37 21.46
CA VAL A 801 6.82 -28.55 22.67
C VAL A 801 6.06 -29.28 23.78
N ILE A 802 4.89 -29.86 23.48
CA ILE A 802 4.08 -30.60 24.45
C ILE A 802 4.86 -31.79 25.02
N LYS A 803 5.51 -32.58 24.17
CA LYS A 803 6.33 -33.73 24.59
C LYS A 803 7.52 -33.32 25.43
N THR A 804 8.22 -32.26 25.04
CA THR A 804 9.40 -31.75 25.77
C THR A 804 8.99 -31.26 27.16
N VAL A 805 7.89 -30.51 27.27
CA VAL A 805 7.36 -30.05 28.55
C VAL A 805 6.89 -31.23 29.42
N ALA A 806 6.24 -32.25 28.83
CA ALA A 806 5.83 -33.44 29.55
C ALA A 806 7.04 -34.18 30.17
N VAL A 807 8.08 -34.43 29.37
CA VAL A 807 9.33 -35.07 29.82
C VAL A 807 10.03 -34.25 30.90
N ALA A 808 10.12 -32.93 30.74
CA ALA A 808 10.71 -32.05 31.73
C ALA A 808 9.95 -32.08 33.07
N LEU A 809 8.61 -32.13 33.04
CA LEU A 809 7.79 -32.24 34.24
C LEU A 809 7.89 -33.60 34.93
N ASP A 810 8.06 -34.69 34.17
CA ASP A 810 8.33 -36.02 34.71
C ASP A 810 9.73 -36.12 35.34
N ALA A 811 10.72 -35.41 34.78
CA ALA A 811 12.06 -35.33 35.36
C ALA A 811 12.11 -34.53 36.67
N VAL A 812 11.29 -33.47 36.80
CA VAL A 812 11.23 -32.61 38.00
C VAL A 812 10.39 -33.24 39.12
N LYS A 813 9.31 -33.96 38.78
CA LYS A 813 8.44 -34.64 39.75
C LYS A 813 8.67 -36.14 39.69
N GLY A 814 9.68 -36.62 40.41
CA GLY A 814 9.83 -38.05 40.69
C GLY A 814 8.53 -38.64 41.24
N ASN A 815 8.06 -39.74 40.60
CA ASN A 815 6.96 -40.64 40.96
C ASN A 815 6.16 -40.31 42.25
N SER A 816 5.33 -39.28 42.24
CA SER A 816 4.31 -39.09 43.27
C SER A 816 2.92 -39.18 42.65
N SER A 817 2.31 -40.36 42.78
CA SER A 817 0.91 -40.65 42.48
C SER A 817 0.00 -39.89 43.46
N ILE A 818 -0.52 -38.73 43.06
CA ILE A 818 -1.57 -38.03 43.81
C ILE A 818 -2.92 -38.47 43.26
N ALA A 819 -3.67 -39.10 44.15
CA ALA A 819 -4.89 -39.85 43.93
C ALA A 819 -6.11 -38.98 43.64
N THR A 820 -7.11 -39.69 43.13
CA THR A 820 -8.37 -39.34 42.47
C THR A 820 -9.40 -38.54 43.29
N GLU A 821 -9.14 -38.17 44.55
CA GLU A 821 -10.09 -37.40 45.40
C GLU A 821 -10.13 -35.89 45.11
N GLN A 822 -9.16 -35.35 44.38
CA GLN A 822 -9.04 -33.90 44.15
C GLN A 822 -9.84 -33.39 42.93
N ALA A 823 -10.47 -34.29 42.17
CA ALA A 823 -11.15 -33.99 40.91
C ALA A 823 -12.52 -33.28 41.08
N GLU A 824 -13.38 -33.73 42.01
CA GLU A 824 -14.71 -33.12 42.21
C GLU A 824 -14.64 -31.75 42.89
N ARG A 825 -13.79 -31.56 43.91
CA ARG A 825 -13.54 -30.23 44.53
C ARG A 825 -12.84 -29.25 43.57
N SER A 826 -12.14 -29.75 42.54
CA SER A 826 -11.52 -28.94 41.51
C SER A 826 -12.53 -28.38 40.50
N PHE A 827 -13.62 -29.10 40.21
CA PHE A 827 -14.62 -28.68 39.22
C PHE A 827 -15.36 -27.42 39.65
N SER A 828 -15.94 -27.41 40.86
CA SER A 828 -16.66 -26.24 41.37
C SER A 828 -15.76 -25.00 41.52
N ARG A 829 -14.50 -25.19 41.95
CA ARG A 829 -13.52 -24.09 42.05
C ARG A 829 -13.14 -23.53 40.67
N ARG A 830 -12.99 -24.36 39.65
CA ARG A 830 -12.69 -23.91 38.28
C ARG A 830 -13.87 -23.25 37.60
N LEU A 831 -15.09 -23.74 37.80
CA LEU A 831 -16.30 -23.07 37.31
C LEU A 831 -16.46 -21.67 37.93
N ILE A 832 -16.19 -21.54 39.24
CA ILE A 832 -16.14 -20.24 39.91
C ILE A 832 -15.03 -19.36 39.31
N THR A 833 -13.84 -19.90 39.08
CA THR A 833 -12.71 -19.14 38.49
C THR A 833 -13.03 -18.67 37.06
N THR A 834 -13.65 -19.51 36.25
CA THR A 834 -14.12 -19.18 34.89
C THR A 834 -15.23 -18.14 34.95
N ALA A 835 -16.18 -18.24 35.88
CA ALA A 835 -17.22 -17.22 36.09
C ALA A 835 -16.62 -15.87 36.53
N ILE A 836 -15.63 -15.89 37.43
CA ILE A 836 -14.88 -14.71 37.85
C ILE A 836 -14.14 -14.09 36.65
N LEU A 837 -13.44 -14.90 35.84
CA LEU A 837 -12.72 -14.41 34.67
C LEU A 837 -13.67 -13.82 33.62
N LEU A 838 -14.82 -14.46 33.37
CA LEU A 838 -15.85 -13.90 32.48
C LEU A 838 -16.45 -12.61 33.07
N GLY A 839 -16.60 -12.52 34.39
CA GLY A 839 -16.94 -11.28 35.09
C GLY A 839 -15.90 -10.18 34.86
N PHE A 840 -14.61 -10.49 34.99
CA PHE A 840 -13.53 -9.56 34.63
C PHE A 840 -13.58 -9.15 33.17
N VAL A 841 -13.92 -10.06 32.25
CA VAL A 841 -14.07 -9.74 30.82
C VAL A 841 -15.23 -8.78 30.56
N SER A 842 -16.30 -8.83 31.35
CA SER A 842 -17.41 -7.87 31.22
C SER A 842 -17.04 -6.44 31.59
N PHE A 843 -16.07 -6.25 32.50
CA PHE A 843 -15.88 -4.95 33.17
C PHE A 843 -14.47 -4.35 33.08
N LEU A 844 -13.43 -5.16 32.95
CA LEU A 844 -12.04 -4.73 33.16
C LEU A 844 -11.07 -5.19 32.09
N VAL A 845 -11.25 -6.39 31.55
CA VAL A 845 -10.24 -7.07 30.72
C VAL A 845 -10.82 -7.41 29.34
N PRO A 846 -10.08 -7.19 28.24
CA PRO A 846 -10.54 -7.56 26.91
C PRO A 846 -10.65 -9.08 26.77
N TYR A 847 -11.62 -9.56 25.99
CA TYR A 847 -11.83 -10.99 25.77
C TYR A 847 -10.58 -11.71 25.20
N GLN A 848 -9.71 -10.99 24.50
CA GLN A 848 -8.44 -11.49 23.96
C GLN A 848 -7.52 -12.03 25.07
N PHE A 849 -7.51 -11.42 26.27
CA PHE A 849 -6.75 -11.95 27.40
C PHE A 849 -7.29 -13.30 27.86
N ALA A 850 -8.61 -13.41 28.05
CA ALA A 850 -9.25 -14.67 28.44
C ALA A 850 -9.00 -15.76 27.39
N TYR A 851 -8.97 -15.39 26.11
CA TYR A 851 -8.60 -16.31 25.04
C TYR A 851 -7.16 -16.84 25.16
N ILE A 852 -6.17 -15.98 25.48
CA ILE A 852 -4.80 -16.43 25.71
C ILE A 852 -4.71 -17.36 26.93
N VAL A 853 -5.42 -17.02 28.01
CA VAL A 853 -5.52 -17.89 29.19
C VAL A 853 -6.11 -19.24 28.80
N ALA A 854 -7.17 -19.26 27.98
CA ALA A 854 -7.76 -20.48 27.46
C ALA A 854 -6.77 -21.32 26.62
N CYS A 855 -5.97 -20.69 25.76
CA CYS A 855 -4.89 -21.38 25.01
C CYS A 855 -3.86 -22.02 25.95
N ILE A 856 -3.45 -21.32 27.02
CA ILE A 856 -2.48 -21.82 28.01
C ILE A 856 -3.07 -23.01 28.78
N VAL A 857 -4.33 -22.90 29.22
CA VAL A 857 -5.03 -23.99 29.90
C VAL A 857 -5.16 -25.20 28.98
N GLN A 858 -5.54 -25.00 27.73
CA GLN A 858 -5.67 -26.07 26.74
C GLN A 858 -4.32 -26.76 26.46
N LEU A 859 -3.23 -25.99 26.37
CA LEU A 859 -1.87 -26.53 26.26
C LEU A 859 -1.51 -27.39 27.49
N ALA A 860 -1.80 -26.91 28.70
CA ALA A 860 -1.57 -27.66 29.93
C ALA A 860 -2.43 -28.94 30.01
N THR A 861 -3.66 -28.90 29.50
CA THR A 861 -4.54 -30.07 29.39
C THR A 861 -3.95 -31.12 28.45
N CYS A 862 -3.41 -30.73 27.28
CA CYS A 862 -2.70 -31.66 26.39
C CYS A 862 -1.48 -32.31 27.07
N VAL A 863 -0.67 -31.54 27.82
CA VAL A 863 0.48 -32.07 28.57
C VAL A 863 0.04 -33.07 29.64
N ARG A 864 -1.03 -32.76 30.39
CA ARG A 864 -1.58 -33.65 31.42
C ARG A 864 -2.09 -34.98 30.83
N LEU A 865 -2.81 -34.93 29.72
CA LEU A 865 -3.33 -36.11 29.05
C LEU A 865 -2.22 -37.02 28.53
N LEU A 866 -1.10 -36.46 28.06
CA LEU A 866 0.05 -37.22 27.59
C LEU A 866 0.78 -37.97 28.73
N ARG A 867 0.76 -37.42 29.95
CA ARG A 867 1.40 -37.99 31.14
C ARG A 867 0.53 -39.02 31.88
N SER A 868 -0.74 -39.18 31.47
CA SER A 868 -1.69 -40.08 32.12
C SER A 868 -1.33 -41.56 31.88
N THR A 869 -1.55 -42.40 32.88
CA THR A 869 -1.19 -43.84 32.87
C THR A 869 -2.20 -44.74 32.16
N ASP A 870 -3.49 -44.36 32.13
CA ASP A 870 -4.49 -45.01 31.28
C ASP A 870 -4.15 -44.72 29.80
N THR A 871 -4.22 -45.71 28.89
CA THR A 871 -3.52 -45.64 27.59
C THR A 871 -4.44 -45.45 26.38
N ARG A 872 -5.66 -46.01 26.36
CA ARG A 872 -6.51 -45.98 25.15
C ARG A 872 -7.53 -44.85 25.14
N MET A 873 -8.15 -44.56 26.28
CA MET A 873 -9.18 -43.51 26.39
C MET A 873 -8.55 -42.11 26.41
N THR A 874 -7.43 -41.99 27.11
CA THR A 874 -6.57 -40.80 27.19
C THR A 874 -5.97 -40.40 25.84
N LEU A 875 -5.57 -41.37 25.01
CA LEU A 875 -5.04 -41.09 23.67
C LEU A 875 -6.11 -40.48 22.75
N LYS A 876 -7.35 -40.95 22.85
CA LYS A 876 -8.49 -40.32 22.14
C LYS A 876 -8.73 -38.91 22.64
N ALA A 877 -8.73 -38.71 23.97
CA ALA A 877 -8.88 -37.39 24.56
C ALA A 877 -7.75 -36.45 24.10
N PHE A 878 -6.50 -36.92 24.09
CA PHE A 878 -5.34 -36.16 23.65
C PHE A 878 -5.47 -35.73 22.18
N ASN A 879 -5.79 -36.66 21.28
CA ASN A 879 -5.93 -36.35 19.84
C ASN A 879 -7.02 -35.30 19.56
N PHE A 880 -8.13 -35.32 20.32
CA PHE A 880 -9.19 -34.30 20.20
C PHE A 880 -8.71 -32.95 20.71
N ASN A 881 -8.16 -32.93 21.93
CA ASN A 881 -7.67 -31.72 22.59
C ASN A 881 -6.55 -31.04 21.77
N PHE A 882 -5.68 -31.83 21.15
CA PHE A 882 -4.62 -31.34 20.27
C PHE A 882 -5.18 -30.69 19.00
N GLY A 883 -6.25 -31.25 18.41
CA GLY A 883 -6.94 -30.64 17.26
C GLY A 883 -7.55 -29.29 17.60
N ILE A 884 -8.24 -29.18 18.75
CA ILE A 884 -8.80 -27.92 19.25
C ILE A 884 -7.70 -26.91 19.57
N LEU A 885 -6.62 -27.35 20.23
CA LEU A 885 -5.46 -26.49 20.52
C LEU A 885 -4.82 -25.94 19.23
N THR A 886 -4.72 -26.77 18.18
CA THR A 886 -4.19 -26.35 16.88
C THR A 886 -5.06 -25.26 16.25
N LEU A 887 -6.40 -25.40 16.30
CA LEU A 887 -7.32 -24.35 15.86
C LEU A 887 -7.13 -23.04 16.64
N MET A 888 -6.97 -23.14 17.96
CA MET A 888 -6.78 -21.97 18.81
C MET A 888 -5.44 -21.26 18.51
N ILE A 889 -4.36 -22.01 18.30
CA ILE A 889 -3.06 -21.44 17.96
C ILE A 889 -3.07 -20.74 16.59
N CYS A 890 -3.83 -21.24 15.61
CA CYS A 890 -3.96 -20.57 14.31
C CYS A 890 -4.63 -19.18 14.41
N VAL A 891 -5.51 -18.95 15.39
CA VAL A 891 -6.22 -17.68 15.61
C VAL A 891 -5.47 -16.74 16.57
N LEU A 892 -4.51 -17.25 17.33
CA LEU A 892 -3.72 -16.50 18.30
C LEU A 892 -3.01 -15.25 17.72
N PRO A 893 -2.39 -15.27 16.50
CA PRO A 893 -1.73 -14.11 15.92
C PRO A 893 -2.64 -12.89 15.70
N ILE A 894 -3.96 -13.08 15.64
CA ILE A 894 -4.94 -12.01 15.43
C ILE A 894 -5.29 -11.33 16.76
N ASN A 895 -5.29 -12.09 17.87
CA ASN A 895 -5.67 -11.57 19.19
C ASN A 895 -4.49 -10.89 19.92
N ILE A 896 -3.26 -11.31 19.65
CA ILE A 896 -2.06 -10.76 20.31
C ILE A 896 -1.91 -9.24 20.09
N PRO A 897 -1.99 -8.69 18.86
CA PRO A 897 -1.79 -7.26 18.64
C PRO A 897 -2.75 -6.39 19.43
N ILE A 898 -4.04 -6.76 19.49
CA ILE A 898 -5.07 -6.03 20.23
C ILE A 898 -4.77 -6.04 21.74
N LEU A 899 -4.32 -7.18 22.28
CA LEU A 899 -3.93 -7.27 23.68
C LEU A 899 -2.71 -6.39 24.00
N VAL A 900 -1.73 -6.33 23.09
CA VAL A 900 -0.57 -5.44 23.26
C VAL A 900 -1.00 -3.97 23.36
N VAL A 901 -1.98 -3.55 22.54
CA VAL A 901 -2.56 -2.20 22.63
C VAL A 901 -3.20 -1.97 24.01
N TRP A 902 -3.97 -2.94 24.50
CA TRP A 902 -4.60 -2.85 25.82
C TRP A 902 -3.59 -2.72 26.97
N VAL A 903 -2.56 -3.57 26.99
CA VAL A 903 -1.49 -3.52 28.02
C VAL A 903 -0.76 -2.18 28.00
N ARG A 904 -0.48 -1.65 26.80
CA ARG A 904 0.13 -0.32 26.64
C ARG A 904 -0.77 0.76 27.25
N ASN A 905 -2.06 0.80 26.94
CA ASN A 905 -2.98 1.81 27.49
C ASN A 905 -3.04 1.82 29.03
N ILE A 906 -2.96 0.65 29.68
CA ILE A 906 -2.87 0.57 31.15
C ILE A 906 -1.60 1.23 31.66
N SER A 907 -0.46 1.02 30.98
CA SER A 907 0.82 1.64 31.37
C SER A 907 0.80 3.17 31.29
N VAL A 908 -0.10 3.74 30.47
CA VAL A 908 -0.34 5.18 30.33
C VAL A 908 -1.42 5.69 31.30
N GLN A 909 -1.87 4.86 32.26
CA GLN A 909 -2.92 5.18 33.24
C GLN A 909 -4.27 5.56 32.61
N TRP A 910 -4.53 5.13 31.36
CA TRP A 910 -5.78 5.42 30.66
C TRP A 910 -6.73 4.21 30.70
N LEU A 911 -7.67 4.24 31.66
CA LEU A 911 -8.54 3.11 32.01
C LEU A 911 -9.92 3.11 31.32
N THR A 912 -10.09 3.75 30.15
CA THR A 912 -11.40 3.78 29.51
C THR A 912 -11.87 2.37 29.11
N PRO A 913 -13.11 1.96 29.45
CA PRO A 913 -13.64 0.65 29.08
C PRO A 913 -13.84 0.56 27.57
N PHE A 914 -13.04 -0.28 26.91
CA PHE A 914 -13.12 -0.63 25.49
C PHE A 914 -14.49 -1.23 25.14
N SER A 915 -15.44 -0.43 24.65
CA SER A 915 -16.85 -0.84 24.51
C SER A 915 -17.10 -2.08 23.64
N SER A 916 -16.26 -2.36 22.65
CA SER A 916 -16.39 -3.53 21.75
C SER A 916 -15.65 -4.79 22.20
N HIS A 917 -14.71 -4.69 23.15
CA HIS A 917 -13.86 -5.83 23.56
C HIS A 917 -14.22 -6.43 24.91
N HIS A 918 -15.15 -5.81 25.64
CA HIS A 918 -15.77 -6.36 26.86
C HIS A 918 -17.05 -7.14 26.53
N ASN A 919 -17.02 -7.93 25.46
CA ASN A 919 -18.15 -8.77 25.07
C ASN A 919 -17.90 -10.22 25.50
N VAL A 920 -18.53 -10.62 26.60
CA VAL A 920 -18.47 -11.98 27.15
C VAL A 920 -18.86 -13.03 26.11
N LEU A 921 -19.86 -12.75 25.27
CA LEU A 921 -20.32 -13.70 24.24
C LEU A 921 -19.24 -13.99 23.19
N SER A 922 -18.25 -13.10 23.04
CA SER A 922 -17.13 -13.31 22.11
C SER A 922 -16.13 -14.37 22.56
N VAL A 923 -16.11 -14.75 23.85
CA VAL A 923 -15.15 -15.74 24.38
C VAL A 923 -15.78 -16.82 25.28
N ALA A 924 -16.98 -16.61 25.81
CA ALA A 924 -17.65 -17.56 26.70
C ALA A 924 -17.80 -18.96 26.09
N PRO A 925 -18.22 -19.14 24.82
CA PRO A 925 -18.29 -20.47 24.21
C PRO A 925 -16.93 -21.21 24.19
N ILE A 926 -15.84 -20.49 23.89
CA ILE A 926 -14.48 -21.06 23.92
C ILE A 926 -14.09 -21.44 25.35
N MET A 927 -14.32 -20.56 26.32
CA MET A 927 -14.01 -20.82 27.73
C MET A 927 -14.77 -22.03 28.27
N LEU A 928 -16.07 -22.14 27.95
CA LEU A 928 -16.92 -23.26 28.33
C LEU A 928 -16.44 -24.57 27.69
N LEU A 929 -16.06 -24.54 26.41
CA LEU A 929 -15.49 -25.70 25.74
C LEU A 929 -14.16 -26.14 26.38
N VAL A 930 -13.23 -25.21 26.65
CA VAL A 930 -11.94 -25.52 27.27
C VAL A 930 -12.11 -26.06 28.69
N GLU A 931 -13.06 -25.53 29.46
CA GLU A 931 -13.40 -26.06 30.78
C GLU A 931 -13.93 -27.49 30.68
N SER A 932 -14.89 -27.75 29.78
CA SER A 932 -15.40 -29.10 29.52
C SER A 932 -14.30 -30.09 29.15
N LEU A 933 -13.38 -29.68 28.28
CA LEU A 933 -12.25 -30.49 27.84
C LEU A 933 -11.26 -30.79 28.96
N THR A 934 -11.01 -29.81 29.82
CA THR A 934 -10.13 -29.96 30.98
C THR A 934 -10.72 -30.92 32.03
N ASN A 935 -12.04 -31.08 32.06
CA ASN A 935 -12.74 -32.04 32.92
C ASN A 935 -12.80 -33.46 32.36
N GLY A 936 -12.05 -33.74 31.28
CA GLY A 936 -11.94 -35.07 30.70
C GLY A 936 -13.10 -35.44 29.78
N TRP A 937 -13.86 -34.44 29.29
CA TRP A 937 -14.86 -34.72 28.26
C TRP A 937 -14.17 -35.26 26.99
N ILE A 938 -14.64 -36.42 26.54
CA ILE A 938 -14.29 -37.02 25.27
C ILE A 938 -15.54 -36.90 24.40
N ALA A 939 -15.40 -36.30 23.22
CA ALA A 939 -16.51 -36.18 22.29
C ALA A 939 -17.12 -37.58 22.03
N PRO A 940 -18.40 -37.82 22.38
CA PRO A 940 -19.07 -39.08 22.06
C PRO A 940 -19.29 -39.17 20.55
N PRO A 941 -19.46 -40.38 19.99
CA PRO A 941 -19.74 -40.54 18.57
C PRO A 941 -21.03 -39.80 18.22
N ILE A 942 -20.93 -38.93 17.22
CA ILE A 942 -22.02 -38.04 16.80
C ILE A 942 -23.06 -38.86 16.04
N ARG A 943 -24.33 -38.73 16.44
CA ARG A 943 -25.46 -39.36 15.72
C ARG A 943 -25.59 -38.76 14.31
N SER A 944 -25.99 -39.58 13.35
CA SER A 944 -25.93 -39.26 11.91
C SER A 944 -26.56 -37.94 11.43
N PRO A 945 -27.67 -37.39 11.97
CA PRO A 945 -28.18 -36.10 11.49
C PRO A 945 -27.35 -34.91 11.98
N PHE A 946 -26.87 -34.95 13.22
CA PHE A 946 -26.06 -33.87 13.79
C PHE A 946 -24.65 -33.85 13.19
N GLU A 947 -24.08 -35.03 12.89
CA GLU A 947 -22.80 -35.12 12.18
C GLU A 947 -22.85 -34.42 10.82
N LYS A 948 -23.92 -34.67 10.04
CA LYS A 948 -24.11 -34.02 8.73
C LYS A 948 -24.27 -32.51 8.86
N LEU A 949 -25.02 -32.05 9.86
CA LEU A 949 -25.19 -30.62 10.13
C LEU A 949 -23.87 -29.96 10.54
N LEU A 950 -23.14 -30.54 11.49
CA LEU A 950 -21.84 -30.03 11.95
C LEU A 950 -20.82 -30.02 10.80
N GLY A 951 -20.80 -31.07 9.98
CA GLY A 951 -19.96 -31.14 8.78
C GLY A 951 -20.30 -30.05 7.76
N LEU A 952 -21.58 -29.79 7.51
CA LEU A 952 -22.02 -28.70 6.65
C LEU A 952 -21.58 -27.33 7.21
N ILE A 953 -21.76 -27.10 8.52
CA ILE A 953 -21.32 -25.86 9.18
C ILE A 953 -19.80 -25.68 9.03
N ILE A 954 -19.00 -26.70 9.33
CA ILE A 954 -17.53 -26.62 9.21
C ILE A 954 -17.11 -26.38 7.75
N LEU A 955 -17.77 -27.02 6.79
CA LEU A 955 -17.50 -26.80 5.37
C LEU A 955 -17.80 -25.35 4.96
N VAL A 956 -18.97 -24.83 5.33
CA VAL A 956 -19.37 -23.44 5.06
C VAL A 956 -18.38 -22.45 5.70
N MET A 957 -18.02 -22.67 6.97
CA MET A 957 -17.03 -21.85 7.67
C MET A 957 -15.67 -21.89 6.97
N SER A 958 -15.21 -23.07 6.54
CA SER A 958 -13.94 -23.22 5.80
C SER A 958 -13.97 -22.45 4.48
N CYS A 959 -15.09 -22.49 3.75
CA CYS A 959 -15.29 -21.70 2.54
C CYS A 959 -15.29 -20.19 2.83
N ILE A 960 -15.95 -19.73 3.90
CA ILE A 960 -15.95 -18.31 4.30
C ILE A 960 -14.53 -17.85 4.65
N ILE A 961 -13.76 -18.67 5.37
CA ILE A 961 -12.37 -18.35 5.73
C ILE A 961 -11.50 -18.21 4.49
N LEU A 962 -11.59 -19.16 3.54
CA LEU A 962 -10.82 -19.11 2.30
C LEU A 962 -11.22 -17.92 1.41
N LEU A 963 -12.51 -17.57 1.36
CA LEU A 963 -13.01 -16.50 0.48
C LEU A 963 -12.90 -15.09 1.08
N TYR A 964 -13.12 -14.91 2.37
CA TYR A 964 -13.19 -13.58 2.98
C TYR A 964 -12.14 -13.35 4.07
N GLY A 965 -11.50 -14.41 4.56
CA GLY A 965 -10.63 -14.32 5.73
C GLY A 965 -9.40 -13.43 5.54
N VAL A 966 -8.94 -13.19 4.30
CA VAL A 966 -7.77 -12.33 4.03
C VAL A 966 -8.10 -10.85 4.23
N MET A 967 -9.26 -10.39 3.76
CA MET A 967 -9.71 -9.00 3.95
C MET A 967 -10.38 -8.77 5.30
N TYR A 968 -11.06 -9.79 5.83
CA TYR A 968 -11.87 -9.71 7.05
C TYR A 968 -11.30 -10.61 8.16
N THR A 969 -10.00 -10.46 8.44
CA THR A 969 -9.28 -11.35 9.39
C THR A 969 -9.86 -11.36 10.80
N TYR A 970 -10.46 -10.26 11.24
CA TYR A 970 -11.12 -10.17 12.55
C TYR A 970 -12.26 -11.20 12.72
N LEU A 971 -12.89 -11.64 11.62
CA LEU A 971 -14.00 -12.61 11.66
C LEU A 971 -13.53 -14.01 12.11
N LEU A 972 -12.24 -14.33 11.93
CA LEU A 972 -11.71 -15.67 12.20
C LEU A 972 -11.88 -16.10 13.66
N HIS A 973 -11.73 -15.18 14.60
CA HIS A 973 -11.97 -15.44 16.02
C HIS A 973 -13.44 -15.79 16.27
N HIS A 974 -14.37 -15.02 15.70
CA HIS A 974 -15.80 -15.26 15.86
C HIS A 974 -16.23 -16.59 15.23
N ILE A 975 -15.67 -16.97 14.09
CA ILE A 975 -15.92 -18.28 13.48
C ILE A 975 -15.51 -19.42 14.42
N LEU A 976 -14.32 -19.33 15.02
CA LEU A 976 -13.86 -20.32 16.00
C LEU A 976 -14.77 -20.33 17.24
N ASN A 977 -15.21 -19.17 17.71
CA ASN A 977 -16.10 -19.05 18.87
C ASN A 977 -17.48 -19.67 18.61
N VAL A 978 -18.06 -19.47 17.42
CA VAL A 978 -19.30 -20.12 16.99
C VAL A 978 -19.13 -21.64 16.95
N LEU A 979 -18.03 -22.13 16.38
CA LEU A 979 -17.74 -23.58 16.37
C LEU A 979 -17.63 -24.14 17.80
N ALA A 980 -16.94 -23.43 18.70
CA ALA A 980 -16.82 -23.83 20.09
C ALA A 980 -18.19 -23.92 20.78
N GLY A 981 -19.07 -22.96 20.51
CA GLY A 981 -20.46 -22.99 20.96
C GLY A 981 -21.24 -24.21 20.43
N CYS A 982 -21.12 -24.52 19.14
CA CYS A 982 -21.74 -25.71 18.55
C CYS A 982 -21.26 -27.02 19.21
N LEU A 983 -19.95 -27.15 19.46
CA LEU A 983 -19.36 -28.32 20.11
C LEU A 983 -19.78 -28.43 21.58
N PHE A 984 -19.84 -27.30 22.30
CA PHE A 984 -20.29 -27.27 23.68
C PHE A 984 -21.79 -27.61 23.81
N LEU A 985 -22.65 -27.06 22.95
CA LEU A 985 -24.08 -27.40 22.95
C LEU A 985 -24.29 -28.89 22.64
N TYR A 986 -23.54 -29.41 21.67
CA TYR A 986 -23.56 -30.84 21.34
C TYR A 986 -23.22 -31.71 22.55
N GLN A 987 -22.16 -31.38 23.28
CA GLN A 987 -21.80 -32.05 24.52
C GLN A 987 -22.97 -32.09 25.50
N HIS A 988 -23.58 -30.92 25.78
CA HIS A 988 -24.61 -30.79 26.79
C HIS A 988 -25.87 -31.62 26.45
N PHE A 989 -26.33 -31.55 25.20
CA PHE A 989 -27.45 -32.36 24.73
C PHE A 989 -27.13 -33.86 24.75
N SER A 990 -25.91 -34.26 24.39
CA SER A 990 -25.50 -35.67 24.42
C SER A 990 -25.49 -36.22 25.85
N THR A 991 -24.95 -35.48 26.83
CA THR A 991 -24.96 -35.89 28.24
C THR A 991 -26.37 -35.98 28.81
N TYR A 992 -27.25 -35.04 28.46
CA TYR A 992 -28.65 -35.04 28.92
C TYR A 992 -29.43 -36.24 28.37
N THR A 993 -29.24 -36.59 27.10
CA THR A 993 -29.88 -37.79 26.52
C THR A 993 -29.37 -39.10 27.13
N LEU A 994 -28.09 -39.18 27.50
CA LEU A 994 -27.53 -40.34 28.19
C LEU A 994 -28.10 -40.49 29.61
N SER A 995 -28.20 -39.41 30.39
CA SER A 995 -28.75 -39.50 31.75
C SER A 995 -30.22 -39.96 31.72
N ARG A 996 -31.00 -39.44 30.75
CA ARG A 996 -32.41 -39.82 30.59
C ARG A 996 -32.60 -41.28 30.19
N GLN A 997 -31.70 -41.85 29.36
CA GLN A 997 -31.74 -43.28 29.02
C GLN A 997 -31.40 -44.19 30.21
N VAL A 998 -30.48 -43.75 31.09
CA VAL A 998 -30.13 -44.48 32.32
C VAL A 998 -31.27 -44.42 33.33
N ASP A 999 -31.99 -43.30 33.43
CA ASP A 999 -33.16 -43.16 34.32
C ASP A 999 -34.38 -43.95 33.81
N THR A 1000 -34.58 -44.07 32.48
CA THR A 1000 -35.65 -44.91 31.91
C THR A 1000 -35.34 -46.41 31.89
N GLY A 1001 -34.07 -46.81 32.07
CA GLY A 1001 -33.66 -48.21 32.16
C GLY A 1001 -33.73 -48.81 33.57
N LYS A 1002 -34.23 -48.05 34.54
CA LYS A 1002 -34.47 -48.48 35.93
C LYS A 1002 -35.96 -48.74 36.26
N ASN A 1003 -36.84 -48.73 35.25
CA ASN A 1003 -38.23 -49.17 35.40
C ASN A 1003 -38.50 -50.46 34.63
#